data_AF-A0A6P4I8V4-F1
#
_entry.id   AF-A0A6P4I8V4-F1
#
_cell.length_a   1.000
_cell.length_b   1.000
_cell.length_c   1.000
_cell.angle_alpha   90.00
_cell.angle_beta   90.00
_cell.angle_gamma   90.00
#
_symmetry.space_group_name_H-M   'P 1'
#
loop_
_entity.id
_entity.type
_entity.pdbx_description
1 polymer ?
#
loop_
_entity_poly.entity_id
_entity_poly.type
_entity_poly.pdbx_seq_one_letter_code
_entity_poly.pdbx_strand_id
1 'polypeptide(L)'
;MLLLQLSCVALLVCLACGASNFPPELPRCKIGDTACIINVSHTLVRQYARTGYPAAGFPQVEPFLVKRFDISDGRSGSLNLKLNFKDVNVEGLSGVKFDRAVGFGPDPATSKFEMYGSFPKIVLRGKYVADGRILILPIRGDGDAEIILHNPKFSVKFKPGTQQRNGRTFLSVDKLKVLVEPQKMNIRLANLFNGDQALGANLNQFLNDNWVEVWSELHPSIHVAIAEIMKTILSQLFKRFAYEDLFLENSEDPVPCKFGDGKCIAKFVNSLFSRRSGEADPSLNLRRLDPLKVHRIVIEQPSDSGVGLTLNFTDNLMYGIKDLRVVGVKGFGKNLSEPHSLKMVGKTLSLVGPYKINGKVLILPISGSGNSNITMSNTKSVVRLSGQPLEKDGETYLDVTDLKLNMKAESISFQFANLFNGDKALGDNMNAFLNENSQAIYQETRAALERAFRGFRVNMPGIAVSILFCLIVSTQALFPDDPVPCKYGDGKCIANFANTLFSKRSGKEDPSLNLWQLDPLKVDKMVINQAGNSAVGIKLTFTDNMLYGIKDQRVVGVKGFGKNLTEQHELRVLAKSYSLVGPYNIQGKVLILPISGTGVSNMSMSNIKMIIRFSGQPLEKDGETYLDVTNFKLTLKPASNSYLFTNLFNGDKALGDNMNAFLNENSDAIYQETSQSTDRAFSDLFLGLVKGVFAHRPYAKLFMEEKL
;
A
#
# COMPACT_ATOMS: atom_id res chain seq x y z
N MET A 1 58.84 -17.83 -41.24
CA MET A 1 59.09 -17.54 -39.78
C MET A 1 58.10 -16.47 -39.29
N LEU A 2 56.66 -16.57 -39.72
CA LEU A 2 55.93 -17.45 -38.77
C LEU A 2 56.54 -17.35 -37.36
N LEU A 3 56.06 -16.49 -36.48
CA LEU A 3 55.76 -17.07 -35.15
C LEU A 3 56.38 -16.19 -34.05
N LEU A 4 55.68 -15.00 -33.74
CA LEU A 4 55.52 -14.96 -32.26
C LEU A 4 55.39 -13.51 -31.80
N GLN A 5 54.39 -12.77 -32.28
CA GLN A 5 53.94 -11.95 -31.12
C GLN A 5 52.56 -11.37 -31.41
N LEU A 6 51.76 -12.15 -32.18
CA LEU A 6 50.28 -12.19 -32.20
C LEU A 6 49.78 -13.27 -31.23
N SER A 7 50.46 -13.32 -29.95
CA SER A 7 49.90 -14.06 -28.79
C SER A 7 50.10 -13.23 -27.52
N CYS A 8 49.91 -11.85 -27.59
CA CYS A 8 49.79 -11.18 -26.28
C CYS A 8 48.86 -9.97 -26.42
N VAL A 9 47.94 -9.98 -27.48
CA VAL A 9 46.85 -8.98 -27.47
C VAL A 9 45.52 -9.70 -27.67
N ALA A 10 45.54 -11.11 -27.49
CA ALA A 10 44.34 -11.95 -27.27
C ALA A 10 44.49 -12.72 -25.94
N LEU A 11 45.53 -12.24 -25.10
CA LEU A 11 45.58 -12.64 -23.68
C LEU A 11 45.59 -11.39 -22.79
N LEU A 12 45.20 -10.19 -23.42
CA LEU A 12 44.88 -9.02 -22.59
C LEU A 12 43.43 -8.60 -22.83
N VAL A 13 42.62 -9.50 -23.51
CA VAL A 13 41.15 -9.29 -23.54
C VAL A 13 40.46 -10.54 -22.99
N CYS A 14 41.26 -11.40 -22.29
CA CYS A 14 40.66 -12.51 -21.51
C CYS A 14 41.18 -12.46 -20.07
N LEU A 15 41.70 -11.26 -19.58
CA LEU A 15 41.84 -11.06 -18.12
C LEU A 15 41.02 -9.86 -17.69
N ALA A 16 39.97 -9.51 -18.43
CA ALA A 16 39.01 -8.62 -17.73
C ALA A 16 37.62 -9.27 -17.73
N CYS A 17 37.54 -10.62 -17.55
CA CYS A 17 36.24 -11.20 -17.13
C CYS A 17 36.08 -11.08 -15.62
N GLY A 18 35.89 -9.74 -15.10
CA GLY A 18 34.95 -9.08 -14.18
C GLY A 18 35.25 -9.42 -12.72
N ALA A 19 36.57 -9.23 -12.20
CA ALA A 19 36.69 -9.12 -10.73
C ALA A 19 35.48 -8.40 -10.12
N SER A 20 34.33 -9.04 -9.93
CA SER A 20 33.15 -8.55 -9.19
C SER A 20 33.57 -7.61 -8.05
N ASN A 21 33.69 -6.22 -8.27
CA ASN A 21 33.85 -5.18 -7.21
C ASN A 21 32.96 -5.48 -5.99
N PHE A 22 32.40 -6.78 -5.95
CA PHE A 22 31.67 -7.23 -4.76
C PHE A 22 32.65 -7.81 -3.73
N PRO A 23 32.48 -7.35 -2.47
CA PRO A 23 33.44 -7.89 -1.48
C PRO A 23 33.45 -9.42 -1.47
N PRO A 24 34.63 -10.02 -1.82
CA PRO A 24 34.75 -11.47 -2.06
C PRO A 24 34.35 -12.28 -0.82
N GLU A 25 34.40 -11.67 0.34
CA GLU A 25 34.15 -12.44 1.58
C GLU A 25 32.66 -12.43 1.93
N LEU A 26 31.87 -11.50 1.18
CA LEU A 26 30.42 -11.51 1.48
C LEU A 26 29.69 -12.48 0.54
N PRO A 27 28.92 -13.42 1.20
CA PRO A 27 28.18 -14.35 0.35
C PRO A 27 27.09 -13.64 -0.47
N ARG A 28 26.95 -14.08 -1.69
CA ARG A 28 25.82 -13.51 -2.49
C ARG A 28 24.54 -14.31 -2.20
N CYS A 29 23.39 -13.53 -2.21
CA CYS A 29 22.11 -14.15 -1.85
C CYS A 29 21.32 -14.51 -3.12
N LYS A 30 20.45 -15.65 -2.97
CA LYS A 30 19.46 -15.87 -4.06
C LYS A 30 18.43 -14.74 -4.08
N ILE A 31 17.81 -14.60 -5.36
CA ILE A 31 16.79 -13.53 -5.48
C ILE A 31 15.62 -13.85 -4.53
N GLY A 32 15.28 -12.83 -3.71
CA GLY A 32 14.08 -12.96 -2.83
C GLY A 32 14.46 -13.59 -1.49
N ASP A 33 15.75 -14.10 -1.35
CA ASP A 33 16.14 -14.71 -0.06
C ASP A 33 16.46 -13.63 0.97
N THR A 34 15.51 -13.22 1.67
CA THR A 34 15.66 -12.05 2.55
C THR A 34 16.46 -12.43 3.81
N ALA A 35 16.40 -13.67 4.24
CA ALA A 35 17.25 -14.09 5.39
C ALA A 35 18.74 -13.95 5.05
N CYS A 36 19.09 -14.42 3.91
CA CYS A 36 20.49 -14.27 3.47
C CYS A 36 20.88 -12.77 3.39
N ILE A 37 20.03 -11.90 2.85
CA ILE A 37 20.32 -10.46 2.73
C ILE A 37 20.56 -9.87 4.12
N ILE A 38 19.77 -10.30 5.03
CA ILE A 38 19.96 -9.77 6.39
C ILE A 38 21.33 -10.21 6.92
N ASN A 39 21.71 -11.45 6.71
CA ASN A 39 23.01 -11.94 7.22
C ASN A 39 24.18 -11.25 6.52
N VAL A 40 24.03 -11.09 5.21
CA VAL A 40 25.13 -10.41 4.49
C VAL A 40 25.23 -8.95 4.96
N SER A 41 24.14 -8.28 5.16
CA SER A 41 24.18 -6.88 5.66
C SER A 41 24.86 -6.81 7.02
N HIS A 42 24.56 -7.81 7.91
CA HIS A 42 25.28 -7.83 9.20
C HIS A 42 26.79 -7.94 8.98
N THR A 43 27.15 -8.85 8.11
CA THR A 43 28.60 -9.09 7.89
C THR A 43 29.27 -7.87 7.26
N LEU A 44 28.52 -7.24 6.35
CA LEU A 44 29.09 -6.06 5.69
C LEU A 44 29.38 -4.96 6.72
N VAL A 45 28.36 -4.67 7.60
CA VAL A 45 28.54 -3.56 8.56
C VAL A 45 29.62 -3.97 9.57
N ARG A 46 29.61 -5.19 10.03
CA ARG A 46 30.62 -5.65 11.00
C ARG A 46 32.04 -5.54 10.43
N GLN A 47 32.17 -5.76 9.20
CA GLN A 47 33.56 -5.84 8.65
C GLN A 47 34.04 -4.47 8.17
N TYR A 48 32.98 -3.68 7.69
CA TYR A 48 33.53 -2.54 6.93
C TYR A 48 33.00 -1.23 7.52
N ALA A 49 32.33 -1.24 8.65
CA ALA A 49 31.73 0.00 9.19
C ALA A 49 32.82 1.01 9.53
N ARG A 50 34.06 0.54 9.90
CA ARG A 50 35.09 1.49 10.36
C ARG A 50 36.05 1.83 9.21
N THR A 51 36.12 0.92 8.28
CA THR A 51 37.15 1.18 7.25
C THR A 51 36.49 1.59 5.93
N GLY A 52 35.11 1.35 5.82
CA GLY A 52 34.47 1.54 4.48
C GLY A 52 34.91 0.48 3.47
N TYR A 53 34.25 0.44 2.31
CA TYR A 53 34.66 -0.40 1.16
C TYR A 53 34.43 0.36 -0.15
N PRO A 54 35.39 1.18 -0.58
CA PRO A 54 35.24 2.11 -1.70
C PRO A 54 34.90 1.38 -3.01
N ALA A 55 35.47 0.14 -3.16
CA ALA A 55 35.19 -0.59 -4.42
C ALA A 55 33.69 -0.85 -4.59
N ALA A 56 32.92 -0.91 -3.46
CA ALA A 56 31.47 -1.15 -3.55
C ALA A 56 30.68 0.12 -3.20
N GLY A 57 31.48 1.26 -3.04
CA GLY A 57 30.80 2.55 -2.76
C GLY A 57 30.25 2.58 -1.34
N PHE A 58 30.69 1.65 -0.45
CA PHE A 58 30.29 1.66 0.97
C PHE A 58 31.24 2.56 1.78
N PRO A 59 30.71 3.60 2.38
CA PRO A 59 31.56 4.56 3.08
C PRO A 59 31.86 4.11 4.52
N GLN A 60 32.82 4.82 5.07
CA GLN A 60 33.03 4.60 6.52
C GLN A 60 31.81 5.08 7.33
N VAL A 61 31.18 4.18 8.14
CA VAL A 61 29.92 4.59 8.81
C VAL A 61 30.11 4.49 10.33
N GLU A 62 31.34 4.26 10.83
CA GLU A 62 31.62 4.26 12.28
C GLU A 62 33.04 4.78 12.52
N PRO A 63 33.19 6.08 13.27
CA PRO A 63 32.06 7.00 13.44
C PRO A 63 31.66 7.66 12.12
N PHE A 64 30.41 7.94 12.04
CA PHE A 64 29.95 8.62 10.80
C PHE A 64 29.90 10.13 11.02
N LEU A 65 30.67 10.83 10.14
CA LEU A 65 30.75 12.29 10.32
C LEU A 65 29.69 12.97 9.44
N VAL A 66 28.84 13.70 10.14
CA VAL A 66 27.87 14.56 9.43
C VAL A 66 28.33 16.02 9.51
N LYS A 67 28.51 16.56 8.29
CA LYS A 67 29.15 17.90 8.29
C LYS A 67 28.14 18.98 8.72
N ARG A 68 26.96 18.77 8.27
CA ARG A 68 25.98 19.80 8.69
C ARG A 68 24.56 19.25 8.52
N PHE A 69 23.77 19.54 9.53
CA PHE A 69 22.33 19.31 9.28
C PHE A 69 21.50 20.25 10.17
N ASP A 70 20.44 20.72 9.57
CA ASP A 70 19.63 21.78 10.20
C ASP A 70 18.24 21.23 10.55
N ILE A 71 17.93 21.65 11.74
CA ILE A 71 16.53 21.34 12.10
C ILE A 71 15.75 22.66 12.24
N SER A 72 14.91 22.90 11.19
CA SER A 72 14.09 24.13 11.30
C SER A 72 12.60 23.78 11.24
N ASP A 73 11.91 24.11 12.25
CA ASP A 73 10.45 23.86 12.28
C ASP A 73 9.72 24.94 11.46
N GLY A 74 9.45 24.81 10.18
CA GLY A 74 8.54 25.63 9.35
C GLY A 74 7.07 25.36 9.68
N ARG A 75 6.75 24.63 10.84
CA ARG A 75 5.29 24.42 11.04
C ARG A 75 4.82 25.26 12.24
N SER A 76 4.06 26.40 12.02
CA SER A 76 3.22 27.26 12.87
C SER A 76 2.78 26.53 14.14
N GLY A 77 3.79 25.84 15.04
CA GLY A 77 3.50 25.29 16.39
C GLY A 77 4.31 26.04 17.46
N SER A 78 4.03 25.97 18.85
CA SER A 78 4.51 26.50 20.14
C SER A 78 6.03 26.36 20.28
N LEU A 79 6.81 25.65 19.26
CA LEU A 79 8.29 25.53 19.29
C LEU A 79 8.88 26.03 17.96
N ASN A 80 9.32 27.35 17.94
CA ASN A 80 10.10 27.89 16.79
C ASN A 80 11.60 27.87 17.09
N LEU A 81 12.14 26.62 17.11
CA LEU A 81 13.57 26.46 17.45
C LEU A 81 14.36 26.06 16.20
N LYS A 82 15.29 26.94 15.84
CA LYS A 82 16.24 26.59 14.76
C LYS A 82 17.54 26.02 15.35
N LEU A 83 17.74 24.75 15.03
CA LEU A 83 18.98 24.10 15.52
C LEU A 83 19.89 23.75 14.33
N ASN A 84 21.05 24.24 14.50
CA ASN A 84 22.07 23.94 13.47
C ASN A 84 23.21 23.13 14.10
N PHE A 85 23.40 22.00 13.49
CA PHE A 85 24.52 21.15 13.99
C PHE A 85 25.64 21.12 12.95
N LYS A 86 26.86 21.10 13.48
CA LYS A 86 28.05 21.04 12.58
C LYS A 86 29.05 20.02 13.14
N ASP A 87 29.62 19.31 12.17
CA ASP A 87 30.69 18.34 12.51
C ASP A 87 30.23 17.36 13.59
N VAL A 88 29.13 16.74 13.27
CA VAL A 88 28.55 15.80 14.25
C VAL A 88 29.08 14.39 13.99
N ASN A 89 29.71 13.85 15.06
CA ASN A 89 30.10 12.43 14.99
C ASN A 89 28.98 11.51 15.46
N VAL A 90 28.59 10.64 14.55
CA VAL A 90 27.55 9.67 14.94
C VAL A 90 28.24 8.33 15.24
N GLU A 91 28.02 7.84 16.47
CA GLU A 91 28.71 6.60 16.89
C GLU A 91 27.66 5.55 17.26
N GLY A 92 28.04 4.28 17.08
CA GLY A 92 27.16 3.17 17.51
C GLY A 92 26.44 2.52 16.33
N LEU A 93 26.73 2.98 15.05
CA LEU A 93 26.00 2.43 13.89
C LEU A 93 26.47 1.00 13.58
N SER A 94 27.74 0.63 14.05
CA SER A 94 28.27 -0.71 13.74
C SER A 94 27.56 -1.77 14.59
N GLY A 95 26.77 -1.31 15.63
CA GLY A 95 26.07 -2.29 16.49
C GLY A 95 24.67 -2.62 15.95
N VAL A 96 24.41 -2.39 14.71
CA VAL A 96 23.05 -2.54 14.18
C VAL A 96 22.69 -4.04 14.17
N LYS A 97 21.45 -4.29 14.52
CA LYS A 97 20.86 -5.63 14.37
C LYS A 97 19.69 -5.59 13.36
N PHE A 98 19.89 -6.33 12.29
CA PHE A 98 18.82 -6.35 11.27
C PHE A 98 17.84 -7.49 11.61
N ASP A 99 16.51 -7.17 11.62
CA ASP A 99 15.51 -8.15 12.10
C ASP A 99 14.68 -8.70 10.94
N ARG A 100 14.46 -7.85 9.94
CA ARG A 100 13.52 -8.30 8.88
C ARG A 100 13.81 -7.52 7.59
N ALA A 101 13.60 -8.29 6.49
CA ALA A 101 13.72 -7.63 5.17
C ALA A 101 12.58 -8.09 4.26
N VAL A 102 12.07 -7.19 3.43
CA VAL A 102 11.00 -7.51 2.45
C VAL A 102 11.46 -7.06 1.06
N GLY A 103 11.12 -7.90 0.09
CA GLY A 103 11.41 -7.49 -1.31
C GLY A 103 12.63 -8.24 -1.86
N PHE A 104 13.28 -7.58 -2.92
CA PHE A 104 14.46 -8.13 -3.63
C PHE A 104 14.06 -9.33 -4.49
N GLY A 105 12.82 -9.22 -5.10
CA GLY A 105 12.29 -10.26 -6.00
C GLY A 105 12.86 -10.18 -7.41
N PRO A 106 12.37 -11.03 -8.25
CA PRO A 106 12.95 -11.14 -9.61
C PRO A 106 12.74 -9.86 -10.42
N ASP A 107 11.62 -9.21 -10.21
CA ASP A 107 11.45 -7.93 -10.92
C ASP A 107 11.53 -6.77 -9.92
N PRO A 108 12.68 -6.02 -9.97
CA PRO A 108 12.86 -4.95 -8.99
C PRO A 108 11.88 -3.79 -9.22
N ALA A 109 11.22 -3.73 -10.43
CA ALA A 109 10.28 -2.62 -10.71
C ALA A 109 8.99 -2.78 -9.89
N THR A 110 8.67 -4.01 -9.59
CA THR A 110 7.40 -4.19 -8.83
C THR A 110 7.69 -4.55 -7.38
N SER A 111 9.08 -4.57 -7.04
CA SER A 111 9.43 -5.02 -5.68
C SER A 111 9.52 -3.81 -4.74
N LYS A 112 9.01 -4.04 -3.49
CA LYS A 112 9.23 -3.04 -2.41
C LYS A 112 10.43 -3.46 -1.55
N PHE A 113 11.36 -2.45 -1.38
CA PHE A 113 12.55 -2.81 -0.54
C PHE A 113 12.36 -2.21 0.85
N GLU A 114 12.37 -3.25 1.80
CA GLU A 114 12.23 -2.77 3.19
C GLU A 114 13.25 -3.49 4.09
N MET A 115 13.80 -2.68 5.07
CA MET A 115 14.71 -3.26 6.06
C MET A 115 14.38 -2.68 7.45
N TYR A 116 14.27 -3.69 8.39
CA TYR A 116 13.92 -3.30 9.77
C TYR A 116 15.01 -3.78 10.72
N GLY A 117 15.19 -2.99 11.77
CA GLY A 117 16.21 -3.43 12.74
C GLY A 117 16.28 -2.47 13.93
N SER A 118 17.41 -2.71 14.72
CA SER A 118 17.57 -1.85 15.90
C SER A 118 19.05 -1.64 16.21
N PHE A 119 19.24 -0.64 17.06
CA PHE A 119 20.59 -0.36 17.57
C PHE A 119 20.54 -0.40 19.11
N PRO A 120 21.62 -0.87 19.69
CA PRO A 120 21.64 -0.81 21.16
C PRO A 120 21.74 0.64 21.68
N LYS A 121 22.62 1.38 20.98
CA LYS A 121 22.81 2.76 21.43
C LYS A 121 23.46 3.58 20.30
N ILE A 122 22.89 4.80 20.08
CA ILE A 122 23.51 5.74 19.12
C ILE A 122 23.82 7.06 19.84
N VAL A 123 25.13 7.49 19.65
CA VAL A 123 25.54 8.73 20.31
C VAL A 123 25.97 9.75 19.25
N LEU A 124 25.33 10.94 19.38
CA LEU A 124 25.71 12.06 18.50
C LEU A 124 26.44 13.13 19.30
N ARG A 125 27.72 13.48 18.75
CA ARG A 125 28.47 14.56 19.41
C ARG A 125 28.98 15.56 18.36
N GLY A 126 28.69 16.82 18.70
CA GLY A 126 29.17 17.84 17.76
C GLY A 126 28.79 19.25 18.22
N LYS A 127 28.92 20.16 17.26
CA LYS A 127 28.63 21.58 17.61
C LYS A 127 27.21 21.94 17.17
N TYR A 128 26.61 22.83 18.09
CA TYR A 128 25.25 23.25 17.72
C TYR A 128 25.10 24.76 17.90
N VAL A 129 24.20 25.27 17.16
CA VAL A 129 23.73 26.66 17.36
C VAL A 129 22.20 26.63 17.43
N ALA A 130 21.77 27.20 18.55
CA ALA A 130 20.31 27.26 18.71
C ALA A 130 19.81 28.71 18.68
N ASP A 131 18.79 28.91 17.93
CA ASP A 131 18.18 30.25 17.84
C ASP A 131 16.67 30.09 17.67
N GLY A 132 16.01 30.60 18.66
CA GLY A 132 14.54 30.52 18.55
C GLY A 132 13.88 30.73 19.92
N ARG A 133 12.71 30.40 19.95
CA ARG A 133 11.98 30.60 21.22
C ARG A 133 11.04 29.42 21.46
N ILE A 134 11.03 28.95 22.64
CA ILE A 134 9.95 28.06 23.06
C ILE A 134 8.87 28.89 23.75
N LEU A 135 7.59 29.17 22.93
CA LEU A 135 6.61 30.24 23.27
C LEU A 135 7.29 31.59 23.37
N ILE A 136 7.42 32.39 24.69
CA ILE A 136 8.04 33.73 24.73
C ILE A 136 9.48 33.60 25.24
N LEU A 137 9.98 32.22 25.65
CA LEU A 137 11.37 32.16 26.15
C LEU A 137 12.36 32.05 24.99
N PRO A 138 13.06 33.14 24.80
CA PRO A 138 14.09 33.07 23.75
C PRO A 138 15.20 32.07 24.11
N ILE A 139 15.31 31.13 23.18
CA ILE A 139 16.43 30.19 23.37
C ILE A 139 17.56 30.53 22.40
N ARG A 140 18.67 30.93 23.03
CA ARG A 140 19.89 31.13 22.21
C ARG A 140 21.07 30.37 22.84
N GLY A 141 21.68 29.63 22.00
CA GLY A 141 22.88 28.94 22.52
C GLY A 141 23.75 28.42 21.38
N ASP A 142 25.07 28.42 21.69
CA ASP A 142 26.03 27.82 20.75
C ASP A 142 27.15 27.11 21.53
N GLY A 143 27.20 25.88 21.31
CA GLY A 143 28.23 25.11 22.04
C GLY A 143 28.20 23.64 21.60
N ASP A 144 28.74 22.74 22.55
CA ASP A 144 28.80 21.28 22.24
C ASP A 144 27.44 20.62 22.56
N ALA A 145 27.09 19.74 21.67
CA ALA A 145 25.84 18.99 21.90
C ALA A 145 26.15 17.49 21.96
N GLU A 146 25.47 16.85 22.92
CA GLU A 146 25.49 15.37 22.96
C GLU A 146 24.04 14.85 23.03
N ILE A 147 23.78 13.97 22.04
CA ILE A 147 22.43 13.36 22.01
C ILE A 147 22.61 11.84 22.00
N ILE A 148 21.84 11.21 22.90
CA ILE A 148 21.99 9.74 22.99
C ILE A 148 20.63 9.11 22.74
N LEU A 149 20.58 8.20 21.79
CA LEU A 149 19.35 7.43 21.54
C LEU A 149 19.54 6.00 22.05
N HIS A 150 18.63 5.60 22.96
CA HIS A 150 18.76 4.25 23.53
C HIS A 150 17.81 3.29 22.81
N ASN A 151 18.42 2.13 22.31
CA ASN A 151 17.71 1.01 21.65
C ASN A 151 16.75 1.51 20.56
N PRO A 152 17.26 2.35 19.76
CA PRO A 152 16.34 2.80 18.70
C PRO A 152 16.05 1.70 17.68
N LYS A 153 14.70 1.72 17.26
CA LYS A 153 14.33 0.86 16.12
C LYS A 153 14.19 1.68 14.83
N PHE A 154 14.48 0.94 13.76
CA PHE A 154 14.41 1.72 12.51
C PHE A 154 13.77 0.87 11.42
N SER A 155 13.17 1.68 10.44
CA SER A 155 12.78 1.05 9.17
C SER A 155 13.18 1.93 7.98
N VAL A 156 13.59 1.21 6.99
CA VAL A 156 13.92 1.90 5.73
C VAL A 156 13.10 1.24 4.61
N LYS A 157 12.39 2.18 3.88
CA LYS A 157 11.57 1.64 2.78
C LYS A 157 11.73 2.48 1.51
N PHE A 158 11.85 1.78 0.43
CA PHE A 158 11.86 2.55 -0.82
C PHE A 158 11.51 1.62 -1.98
N LYS A 159 10.93 2.24 -3.00
CA LYS A 159 10.70 1.55 -4.29
C LYS A 159 11.77 1.99 -5.31
N PRO A 160 12.42 1.00 -5.83
CA PRO A 160 13.54 1.40 -6.70
C PRO A 160 13.07 1.79 -8.10
N GLY A 161 13.65 2.81 -8.65
CA GLY A 161 13.57 2.99 -10.12
C GLY A 161 14.54 2.07 -10.87
N THR A 162 14.11 1.74 -12.13
CA THR A 162 15.01 0.84 -12.87
C THR A 162 15.45 1.51 -14.17
N GLN A 163 16.78 1.26 -14.45
CA GLN A 163 17.34 1.76 -15.72
C GLN A 163 18.14 0.64 -16.39
N GLN A 164 17.86 0.57 -17.72
CA GLN A 164 18.64 -0.45 -18.45
C GLN A 164 19.94 0.15 -19.02
N ARG A 165 21.10 -0.44 -18.66
CA ARG A 165 22.40 -0.04 -19.25
C ARG A 165 23.12 -1.27 -19.78
N ASN A 166 23.28 -1.33 -21.13
CA ASN A 166 23.99 -2.46 -21.79
C ASN A 166 23.33 -3.81 -21.47
N GLY A 167 21.95 -3.74 -21.42
CA GLY A 167 21.24 -5.03 -21.28
C GLY A 167 21.15 -5.47 -19.80
N ARG A 168 21.66 -4.63 -18.89
CA ARG A 168 21.57 -4.97 -17.44
C ARG A 168 20.74 -3.91 -16.71
N THR A 169 20.18 -4.42 -15.57
CA THR A 169 19.24 -3.53 -14.84
C THR A 169 19.97 -2.86 -13.66
N PHE A 170 19.90 -1.52 -13.63
CA PHE A 170 20.49 -0.75 -12.51
C PHE A 170 19.36 -0.03 -11.76
N LEU A 171 19.58 -0.02 -10.44
CA LEU A 171 18.49 0.57 -9.64
C LEU A 171 18.82 2.02 -9.29
N SER A 172 17.78 2.78 -9.21
CA SER A 172 17.94 4.16 -8.69
C SER A 172 17.02 4.34 -7.47
N VAL A 173 17.50 5.14 -6.65
CA VAL A 173 16.70 5.40 -5.43
C VAL A 173 16.16 6.84 -5.50
N ASP A 174 14.84 6.93 -5.94
CA ASP A 174 14.27 8.31 -6.08
C ASP A 174 13.71 8.80 -4.74
N LYS A 175 12.89 7.91 -4.17
CA LYS A 175 12.32 8.31 -2.85
C LYS A 175 12.59 7.21 -1.82
N LEU A 176 13.00 7.67 -0.63
CA LEU A 176 13.33 6.71 0.44
C LEU A 176 12.76 7.23 1.76
N LYS A 177 12.03 6.31 2.37
CA LYS A 177 11.46 6.70 3.68
C LYS A 177 12.21 6.00 4.82
N VAL A 178 12.55 6.84 5.80
CA VAL A 178 13.26 6.29 6.97
C VAL A 178 12.49 6.68 8.23
N LEU A 179 12.38 5.61 9.06
CA LEU A 179 11.80 5.90 10.38
C LEU A 179 12.73 5.38 11.48
N VAL A 180 12.90 6.23 12.45
CA VAL A 180 13.73 5.85 13.60
C VAL A 180 12.94 6.20 14.87
N GLU A 181 12.94 5.22 15.72
CA GLU A 181 12.18 5.46 16.96
C GLU A 181 12.99 4.95 18.16
N PRO A 182 13.49 5.86 18.95
CA PRO A 182 14.24 5.43 20.14
C PRO A 182 13.31 5.09 21.31
N GLN A 183 13.82 4.27 22.22
CA GLN A 183 13.06 4.00 23.47
C GLN A 183 13.29 5.11 24.50
N LYS A 184 14.43 5.73 24.37
CA LYS A 184 14.76 6.89 25.22
C LYS A 184 15.79 7.77 24.53
N MET A 185 15.56 9.11 24.89
CA MET A 185 16.55 10.05 24.32
C MET A 185 17.06 10.97 25.42
N ASN A 186 18.44 11.08 25.42
CA ASN A 186 19.05 12.10 26.30
C ASN A 186 19.77 13.18 25.47
N ILE A 187 19.50 14.44 25.97
CA ILE A 187 20.13 15.54 25.23
C ILE A 187 20.87 16.44 26.23
N ARG A 188 22.07 16.81 25.78
CA ARG A 188 22.84 17.80 26.55
C ARG A 188 23.38 18.89 25.61
N LEU A 189 22.97 20.10 25.98
CA LEU A 189 23.45 21.25 25.17
C LEU A 189 24.26 22.17 26.08
N ALA A 190 25.47 22.41 25.68
CA ALA A 190 26.33 23.31 26.47
C ALA A 190 26.16 24.77 26.03
N ASN A 191 26.45 25.68 26.96
CA ASN A 191 26.52 27.13 26.70
C ASN A 191 25.16 27.69 26.29
N LEU A 192 24.06 27.15 26.95
CA LEU A 192 22.72 27.73 26.69
C LEU A 192 22.57 29.05 27.45
N PHE A 193 21.92 30.08 26.84
CA PHE A 193 21.66 31.39 27.48
C PHE A 193 22.95 32.09 27.84
N ASN A 194 23.89 32.05 26.82
CA ASN A 194 25.19 32.74 26.96
C ASN A 194 25.94 32.28 28.22
N GLY A 195 25.71 30.97 28.62
CA GLY A 195 26.58 30.39 29.67
C GLY A 195 25.90 30.41 31.04
N ASP A 196 24.66 30.83 31.10
CA ASP A 196 23.99 30.80 32.41
C ASP A 196 23.73 29.34 32.84
N GLN A 197 24.33 28.93 33.95
CA GLN A 197 24.37 27.49 34.33
C GLN A 197 23.00 27.04 34.86
N ALA A 198 22.35 27.94 35.63
CA ALA A 198 21.05 27.54 36.18
C ALA A 198 20.01 27.35 35.07
N LEU A 199 19.94 28.28 34.16
CA LEU A 199 18.94 28.20 33.08
C LEU A 199 19.28 27.06 32.10
N GLY A 200 20.59 26.98 31.84
CA GLY A 200 21.03 25.87 30.96
C GLY A 200 20.66 24.50 31.56
N ALA A 201 21.01 24.33 32.88
CA ALA A 201 20.72 23.03 33.52
C ALA A 201 19.21 22.76 33.55
N ASN A 202 18.45 23.75 33.82
CA ASN A 202 16.98 23.57 33.85
C ASN A 202 16.43 23.21 32.48
N LEU A 203 17.02 23.92 31.45
CA LEU A 203 16.48 23.59 30.12
C LEU A 203 16.87 22.15 29.73
N ASN A 204 18.11 21.74 29.95
CA ASN A 204 18.48 20.34 29.64
C ASN A 204 17.59 19.35 30.40
N GLN A 205 17.35 19.66 31.66
CA GLN A 205 16.46 18.77 32.43
C GLN A 205 15.06 18.71 31.79
N PHE A 206 14.63 19.85 31.43
CA PHE A 206 13.31 19.88 30.76
C PHE A 206 13.32 19.05 29.49
N LEU A 207 14.35 19.23 28.60
CA LEU A 207 14.39 18.48 27.33
C LEU A 207 14.41 16.97 27.60
N ASN A 208 15.11 16.60 28.66
CA ASN A 208 15.24 15.15 28.92
C ASN A 208 13.99 14.61 29.62
N ASP A 209 13.34 15.39 30.60
CA ASP A 209 12.09 14.94 31.26
C ASP A 209 10.94 14.81 30.25
N ASN A 210 11.22 15.64 29.14
CA ASN A 210 10.12 15.63 28.16
C ASN A 210 10.63 15.11 26.81
N TRP A 211 11.41 14.17 26.83
CA TRP A 211 12.15 13.75 25.61
C TRP A 211 11.17 13.23 24.55
N VAL A 212 10.04 12.51 24.95
CA VAL A 212 9.09 11.99 23.94
C VAL A 212 8.56 13.14 23.09
N GLU A 213 8.20 14.24 23.73
CA GLU A 213 7.64 15.39 22.96
C GLU A 213 8.74 16.06 22.11
N VAL A 214 9.81 16.12 22.79
CA VAL A 214 10.92 16.76 22.03
C VAL A 214 11.23 15.92 20.78
N TRP A 215 11.31 14.60 20.90
CA TRP A 215 11.61 13.74 19.74
C TRP A 215 10.52 13.91 18.68
N SER A 216 9.19 13.95 19.09
CA SER A 216 8.08 14.08 18.14
C SER A 216 8.20 15.36 17.29
N GLU A 217 8.87 16.29 17.96
CA GLU A 217 9.02 17.55 17.21
C GLU A 217 10.23 17.52 16.29
N LEU A 218 11.22 16.77 16.71
CA LEU A 218 12.49 16.83 15.94
C LEU A 218 12.52 15.72 14.89
N HIS A 219 11.69 14.67 15.07
CA HIS A 219 11.99 13.42 14.32
C HIS A 219 11.69 13.62 12.83
N PRO A 220 10.66 14.50 12.37
CA PRO A 220 10.45 14.62 10.91
C PRO A 220 11.72 15.11 10.19
N SER A 221 12.34 16.16 10.73
CA SER A 221 13.56 16.67 10.07
C SER A 221 14.72 15.67 10.17
N ILE A 222 14.78 15.07 11.26
CA ILE A 222 15.87 14.08 11.44
C ILE A 222 15.66 12.92 10.46
N HIS A 223 14.41 12.41 10.33
CA HIS A 223 14.15 11.34 9.34
C HIS A 223 14.53 11.77 7.93
N VAL A 224 14.28 13.01 7.58
CA VAL A 224 14.61 13.50 6.23
C VAL A 224 16.14 13.51 6.05
N ALA A 225 16.77 13.97 7.10
CA ALA A 225 18.25 14.04 6.99
C ALA A 225 18.85 12.64 6.84
N ILE A 226 18.33 11.74 7.64
CA ILE A 226 18.87 10.36 7.55
C ILE A 226 18.52 9.77 6.17
N ALA A 227 17.32 10.06 5.70
CA ALA A 227 16.93 9.54 4.37
C ALA A 227 17.87 10.04 3.28
N GLU A 228 18.31 11.24 3.34
CA GLU A 228 19.20 11.80 2.28
C GLU A 228 20.58 11.13 2.34
N ILE A 229 21.01 10.94 3.55
CA ILE A 229 22.33 10.28 3.67
C ILE A 229 22.24 8.84 3.14
N MET A 230 21.18 8.11 3.54
CA MET A 230 21.03 6.72 3.07
C MET A 230 20.82 6.68 1.55
N LYS A 231 20.08 7.58 1.07
CA LYS A 231 19.89 7.64 -0.40
C LYS A 231 21.24 7.80 -1.13
N THR A 232 22.09 8.64 -0.61
CA THR A 232 23.39 8.84 -1.28
C THR A 232 24.22 7.54 -1.24
N ILE A 233 24.18 6.89 -0.09
CA ILE A 233 24.98 5.64 0.03
C ILE A 233 24.39 4.58 -0.91
N LEU A 234 23.05 4.40 -0.88
CA LEU A 234 22.43 3.38 -1.73
C LEU A 234 22.56 3.71 -3.22
N SER A 235 22.45 4.96 -3.54
CA SER A 235 22.60 5.36 -4.96
C SER A 235 23.99 5.02 -5.49
N GLN A 236 25.00 5.24 -4.68
CA GLN A 236 26.37 4.90 -5.13
C GLN A 236 26.53 3.39 -5.30
N LEU A 237 25.92 2.72 -4.37
CA LEU A 237 26.02 1.25 -4.49
C LEU A 237 25.30 0.75 -5.76
N PHE A 238 24.07 1.25 -6.04
CA PHE A 238 23.27 0.72 -7.16
C PHE A 238 23.78 1.27 -8.50
N LYS A 239 24.59 2.30 -8.41
CA LYS A 239 25.23 2.78 -9.66
C LYS A 239 26.37 1.85 -10.08
N ARG A 240 26.90 1.16 -9.15
CA ARG A 240 28.13 0.37 -9.45
C ARG A 240 27.75 -1.07 -9.80
N PHE A 241 26.60 -1.50 -9.22
CA PHE A 241 26.28 -2.92 -9.46
C PHE A 241 24.91 -3.02 -10.14
N ALA A 242 24.91 -3.83 -11.27
CA ALA A 242 23.57 -4.19 -11.80
C ALA A 242 22.81 -5.07 -10.79
N TYR A 243 21.47 -4.84 -10.75
CA TYR A 243 20.63 -5.58 -9.77
C TYR A 243 20.92 -7.08 -9.81
N GLU A 244 21.13 -7.68 -10.94
CA GLU A 244 21.38 -9.14 -11.06
C GLU A 244 22.72 -9.53 -10.44
N ASP A 245 23.67 -8.57 -10.49
CA ASP A 245 25.02 -8.90 -9.97
C ASP A 245 25.01 -9.02 -8.44
N LEU A 246 23.90 -8.44 -7.81
CA LEU A 246 23.87 -8.46 -6.33
C LEU A 246 23.43 -9.83 -5.84
N PHE A 247 23.06 -10.66 -6.79
CA PHE A 247 22.53 -11.96 -6.34
C PHE A 247 23.30 -13.08 -7.04
N LEU A 248 23.38 -14.18 -6.37
CA LEU A 248 23.99 -15.34 -7.04
C LEU A 248 23.38 -15.54 -8.43
N GLU A 249 24.22 -15.27 -9.48
CA GLU A 249 23.74 -15.67 -10.83
C GLU A 249 22.69 -16.78 -10.73
N ASN A 250 21.40 -16.44 -10.66
CA ASN A 250 20.48 -17.57 -10.97
C ASN A 250 21.20 -18.69 -11.73
N SER A 251 22.18 -19.37 -11.27
CA SER A 251 22.31 -20.61 -12.05
C SER A 251 20.99 -20.99 -12.73
N GLU A 252 20.11 -19.97 -13.17
CA GLU A 252 18.97 -20.70 -13.77
C GLU A 252 18.52 -20.00 -15.05
N ASP A 253 19.25 -19.06 -15.71
CA ASP A 253 19.14 -19.02 -17.20
C ASP A 253 19.77 -20.27 -17.83
N PRO A 254 18.93 -21.11 -18.48
CA PRO A 254 19.58 -22.36 -18.86
C PRO A 254 21.04 -22.14 -19.27
N VAL A 255 21.94 -22.42 -18.41
CA VAL A 255 23.30 -22.63 -18.95
C VAL A 255 23.20 -23.52 -20.21
N PRO A 256 23.60 -22.86 -21.29
CA PRO A 256 23.62 -23.72 -22.48
C PRO A 256 24.10 -25.14 -22.16
N CYS A 257 23.19 -26.07 -22.52
CA CYS A 257 23.53 -27.49 -22.32
C CYS A 257 24.59 -27.94 -23.33
N LYS A 258 25.52 -28.71 -22.82
CA LYS A 258 26.37 -29.40 -23.85
C LYS A 258 25.51 -30.21 -24.82
N PHE A 259 26.04 -30.28 -26.12
CA PHE A 259 25.28 -31.04 -27.11
C PHE A 259 25.06 -32.48 -26.63
N GLY A 260 23.72 -32.83 -26.69
CA GLY A 260 23.40 -34.26 -26.41
C GLY A 260 23.24 -34.49 -24.91
N ASP A 261 23.41 -33.45 -24.08
CA ASP A 261 23.27 -33.67 -22.63
C ASP A 261 21.77 -33.70 -22.26
N GLY A 262 21.25 -34.84 -22.22
CA GLY A 262 19.80 -35.05 -22.02
C GLY A 262 19.35 -34.57 -20.64
N LYS A 263 20.14 -34.84 -19.60
CA LYS A 263 19.76 -34.41 -18.23
C LYS A 263 19.65 -32.89 -18.14
N CYS A 264 20.68 -32.25 -18.71
CA CYS A 264 20.64 -30.78 -18.73
C CYS A 264 19.41 -30.26 -19.48
N ILE A 265 19.09 -30.83 -20.63
CA ILE A 265 17.96 -30.36 -21.46
C ILE A 265 16.64 -30.63 -20.72
N ALA A 266 16.62 -31.85 -20.08
CA ALA A 266 15.39 -32.15 -19.32
C ALA A 266 15.20 -31.12 -18.19
N LYS A 267 16.22 -30.83 -17.52
CA LYS A 267 16.13 -29.81 -16.45
C LYS A 267 15.72 -28.44 -17.01
N PHE A 268 16.36 -28.24 -18.19
CA PHE A 268 16.04 -26.95 -18.82
C PHE A 268 14.54 -26.87 -19.15
N VAL A 269 14.01 -27.81 -19.79
CA VAL A 269 12.61 -27.78 -20.24
C VAL A 269 11.69 -27.83 -19.01
N ASN A 270 12.04 -28.68 -17.95
CA ASN A 270 11.21 -28.71 -16.73
C ASN A 270 11.14 -27.34 -16.05
N SER A 271 12.20 -26.61 -16.06
CA SER A 271 12.18 -25.26 -15.48
C SER A 271 11.24 -24.33 -16.24
N LEU A 272 11.22 -24.54 -17.58
CA LEU A 272 10.29 -23.68 -18.34
C LEU A 272 8.83 -23.98 -17.97
N PHE A 273 8.47 -25.30 -17.77
CA PHE A 273 7.07 -25.66 -17.43
C PHE A 273 6.71 -25.16 -16.03
N SER A 274 7.61 -25.22 -15.01
CA SER A 274 7.23 -24.93 -13.61
C SER A 274 7.38 -23.44 -13.28
N ARG A 275 8.25 -22.73 -14.01
CA ARG A 275 8.58 -21.38 -13.47
C ARG A 275 8.13 -20.30 -14.46
N ARG A 276 7.88 -20.84 -15.77
CA ARG A 276 7.64 -19.74 -16.75
C ARG A 276 6.37 -20.04 -17.54
N SER A 277 5.48 -20.87 -16.96
CA SER A 277 4.31 -21.31 -17.73
C SER A 277 3.15 -20.32 -17.55
N GLY A 278 3.32 -19.36 -16.50
CA GLY A 278 2.17 -18.51 -16.13
C GLY A 278 2.18 -17.17 -16.89
N GLU A 279 3.40 -16.84 -17.52
CA GLU A 279 3.41 -15.57 -18.28
C GLU A 279 4.23 -15.75 -19.57
N ALA A 280 3.95 -14.86 -20.57
CA ALA A 280 4.75 -14.84 -21.81
C ALA A 280 6.17 -14.36 -21.53
N ASP A 281 7.15 -15.02 -22.17
CA ASP A 281 8.56 -14.59 -22.05
C ASP A 281 9.11 -14.15 -23.42
N PRO A 282 9.19 -12.83 -23.58
CA PRO A 282 9.56 -12.29 -24.89
C PRO A 282 11.05 -12.58 -25.21
N SER A 283 11.87 -12.73 -24.11
CA SER A 283 13.30 -13.04 -24.39
C SER A 283 13.47 -14.40 -25.04
N LEU A 284 12.57 -15.27 -24.84
CA LEU A 284 12.64 -16.62 -25.46
C LEU A 284 11.52 -16.80 -26.48
N ASN A 285 10.86 -15.69 -26.79
CA ASN A 285 9.68 -15.77 -27.67
C ASN A 285 8.72 -16.89 -27.23
N LEU A 286 8.59 -16.93 -25.91
CA LEU A 286 7.70 -17.97 -25.36
C LEU A 286 6.36 -17.33 -24.96
N ARG A 287 5.12 -17.88 -25.43
CA ARG A 287 3.79 -17.42 -24.96
C ARG A 287 3.42 -18.11 -23.64
N ARG A 288 2.39 -17.58 -23.16
CA ARG A 288 1.90 -18.24 -21.93
C ARG A 288 1.55 -19.71 -22.20
N LEU A 289 2.05 -20.62 -21.37
CA LEU A 289 1.87 -22.07 -21.65
C LEU A 289 0.76 -22.65 -20.79
N ASP A 290 0.39 -21.95 -19.67
CA ASP A 290 -0.68 -22.52 -18.84
C ASP A 290 -1.52 -21.36 -18.24
N PRO A 291 -2.87 -21.19 -18.66
CA PRO A 291 -3.38 -22.07 -19.72
C PRO A 291 -2.87 -21.65 -21.12
N LEU A 292 -2.63 -22.74 -21.96
CA LEU A 292 -2.27 -22.43 -23.36
C LEU A 292 -3.52 -22.26 -24.22
N LYS A 293 -3.48 -21.10 -24.94
CA LYS A 293 -4.63 -20.87 -25.84
C LYS A 293 -4.45 -21.65 -27.15
N VAL A 294 -5.53 -22.52 -27.40
CA VAL A 294 -5.55 -23.29 -28.67
C VAL A 294 -6.69 -22.80 -29.56
N HIS A 295 -6.29 -22.24 -30.69
CA HIS A 295 -7.29 -21.51 -31.51
C HIS A 295 -8.21 -22.50 -32.23
N ARG A 296 -7.61 -23.51 -32.76
CA ARG A 296 -8.54 -24.39 -33.48
C ARG A 296 -7.96 -25.80 -33.57
N ILE A 297 -8.87 -26.79 -33.16
CA ILE A 297 -8.52 -28.21 -33.37
C ILE A 297 -9.68 -28.89 -34.11
N VAL A 298 -9.25 -29.50 -35.24
CA VAL A 298 -10.31 -30.24 -35.97
C VAL A 298 -9.93 -31.73 -36.02
N ILE A 299 -10.90 -32.49 -35.48
CA ILE A 299 -10.69 -33.94 -35.57
C ILE A 299 -11.72 -34.54 -36.53
N GLU A 300 -11.10 -35.17 -37.57
CA GLU A 300 -12.01 -35.83 -38.53
C GLU A 300 -11.68 -37.33 -38.62
N GLN A 301 -12.73 -38.07 -38.26
CA GLN A 301 -12.55 -39.53 -38.34
C GLN A 301 -13.53 -40.11 -39.38
N PRO A 302 -13.04 -40.90 -40.26
CA PRO A 302 -13.88 -41.41 -41.36
C PRO A 302 -15.10 -42.18 -40.83
N SER A 303 -16.21 -42.13 -41.62
CA SER A 303 -17.53 -42.68 -41.22
C SER A 303 -17.49 -44.21 -41.18
N ASP A 304 -16.43 -44.86 -41.83
CA ASP A 304 -16.39 -46.34 -41.82
C ASP A 304 -15.70 -46.87 -40.56
N SER A 305 -15.39 -45.94 -39.47
CA SER A 305 -14.76 -46.33 -38.19
C SER A 305 -15.84 -46.41 -37.10
N GLY A 306 -15.70 -47.45 -36.18
CA GLY A 306 -16.57 -47.56 -34.99
C GLY A 306 -16.86 -46.20 -34.34
N VAL A 307 -16.02 -45.13 -34.66
CA VAL A 307 -16.26 -43.72 -34.27
C VAL A 307 -16.03 -42.81 -35.48
N GLY A 308 -17.18 -42.55 -36.15
CA GLY A 308 -17.12 -41.58 -37.26
C GLY A 308 -17.61 -40.19 -36.83
N LEU A 309 -16.62 -39.25 -36.63
CA LEU A 309 -17.13 -37.93 -36.19
C LEU A 309 -16.21 -36.83 -36.68
N THR A 310 -16.89 -35.69 -36.84
CA THR A 310 -16.15 -34.42 -37.03
C THR A 310 -16.29 -33.56 -35.75
N LEU A 311 -15.13 -33.34 -35.12
CA LEU A 311 -15.11 -32.53 -33.88
C LEU A 311 -14.23 -31.29 -34.07
N ASN A 312 -14.91 -30.17 -33.73
CA ASN A 312 -14.21 -28.89 -33.92
C ASN A 312 -14.12 -28.15 -32.58
N PHE A 313 -12.90 -27.92 -32.23
CA PHE A 313 -12.68 -27.05 -31.05
C PHE A 313 -12.17 -25.66 -31.49
N THR A 314 -12.81 -24.61 -30.90
CA THR A 314 -12.34 -23.25 -31.24
C THR A 314 -12.03 -22.47 -29.95
N ASP A 315 -10.84 -21.84 -30.00
CA ASP A 315 -10.40 -20.92 -28.93
C ASP A 315 -10.47 -21.62 -27.57
N ASN A 316 -9.96 -22.82 -27.57
CA ASN A 316 -9.94 -23.58 -26.30
C ASN A 316 -8.72 -23.22 -25.46
N LEU A 317 -8.86 -23.53 -24.12
CA LEU A 317 -7.73 -23.34 -23.21
C LEU A 317 -7.23 -24.70 -22.72
N MET A 318 -5.92 -24.81 -22.83
CA MET A 318 -5.30 -26.07 -22.35
C MET A 318 -4.63 -25.80 -21.00
N TYR A 319 -5.04 -26.63 -19.98
CA TYR A 319 -4.46 -26.49 -18.64
C TYR A 319 -3.58 -27.71 -18.31
N GLY A 320 -2.70 -27.47 -17.36
CA GLY A 320 -1.95 -28.63 -16.82
C GLY A 320 -0.56 -28.76 -17.44
N ILE A 321 -0.15 -27.86 -18.46
CA ILE A 321 1.19 -27.93 -19.09
C ILE A 321 2.26 -27.58 -18.05
N LYS A 322 1.87 -26.75 -17.06
CA LYS A 322 2.86 -26.34 -16.04
C LYS A 322 3.28 -27.54 -15.18
N ASP A 323 2.48 -28.56 -15.21
CA ASP A 323 2.78 -29.69 -14.30
C ASP A 323 3.44 -30.84 -15.08
N LEU A 324 3.73 -30.64 -16.32
CA LEU A 324 4.43 -31.72 -17.06
C LEU A 324 5.88 -31.82 -16.60
N ARG A 325 6.33 -33.08 -16.67
CA ARG A 325 7.76 -33.29 -16.32
C ARG A 325 8.43 -34.13 -17.41
N VAL A 326 9.65 -33.60 -17.77
CA VAL A 326 10.40 -34.36 -18.80
C VAL A 326 11.23 -35.44 -18.07
N VAL A 327 10.99 -36.64 -18.43
CA VAL A 327 11.69 -37.73 -17.70
C VAL A 327 12.69 -38.42 -18.64
N GLY A 328 12.64 -38.02 -19.97
CA GLY A 328 13.61 -38.62 -20.92
C GLY A 328 13.86 -37.68 -22.10
N VAL A 329 15.20 -37.69 -22.55
CA VAL A 329 15.57 -36.87 -23.72
C VAL A 329 16.51 -37.69 -24.61
N LYS A 330 16.16 -37.75 -25.88
CA LYS A 330 17.08 -38.32 -26.88
C LYS A 330 17.36 -37.31 -28.00
N GLY A 331 18.67 -37.23 -28.47
CA GLY A 331 19.03 -36.31 -29.55
C GLY A 331 19.58 -34.98 -29.00
N PHE A 332 19.47 -33.89 -29.80
CA PHE A 332 19.94 -32.52 -29.47
C PHE A 332 21.46 -32.51 -29.43
N GLY A 333 22.10 -33.27 -30.36
CA GLY A 333 23.57 -33.27 -30.53
C GLY A 333 24.00 -32.27 -31.60
N LYS A 334 25.14 -32.30 -32.02
CA LYS A 334 25.71 -31.29 -32.96
C LYS A 334 25.02 -31.39 -34.32
N ASN A 335 24.62 -32.58 -34.61
CA ASN A 335 23.93 -32.71 -35.90
C ASN A 335 22.42 -32.42 -35.73
N LEU A 336 21.98 -31.24 -36.21
CA LEU A 336 20.60 -30.75 -35.95
C LEU A 336 19.59 -31.51 -36.82
N SER A 337 20.06 -32.30 -37.77
CA SER A 337 19.13 -33.00 -38.68
C SER A 337 18.71 -34.35 -38.09
N GLU A 338 19.38 -34.78 -37.04
CA GLU A 338 18.97 -36.05 -36.42
C GLU A 338 17.66 -35.86 -35.63
N PRO A 339 16.85 -36.95 -35.54
CA PRO A 339 15.59 -36.85 -34.80
C PRO A 339 15.82 -36.61 -33.29
N HIS A 340 14.90 -35.78 -32.72
CA HIS A 340 14.95 -35.45 -31.29
C HIS A 340 13.63 -35.84 -30.62
N SER A 341 13.86 -36.35 -29.32
CA SER A 341 12.59 -36.71 -28.67
C SER A 341 12.62 -36.35 -27.19
N LEU A 342 11.39 -36.00 -26.65
CA LEU A 342 11.20 -35.74 -25.21
C LEU A 342 10.08 -36.63 -24.69
N LYS A 343 10.47 -37.36 -23.58
CA LYS A 343 9.40 -38.11 -22.89
C LYS A 343 8.92 -37.36 -21.65
N MET A 344 7.54 -37.26 -21.58
CA MET A 344 7.01 -36.42 -20.48
C MET A 344 5.89 -37.17 -19.78
N VAL A 345 5.86 -36.79 -18.43
CA VAL A 345 4.72 -37.33 -17.68
C VAL A 345 3.96 -36.16 -17.02
N GLY A 346 2.66 -36.34 -16.87
CA GLY A 346 1.82 -35.27 -16.26
C GLY A 346 0.66 -35.88 -15.48
N LYS A 347 0.29 -35.04 -14.50
CA LYS A 347 -0.82 -35.55 -13.64
C LYS A 347 -2.18 -35.30 -14.31
N THR A 348 -2.29 -34.04 -14.79
CA THR A 348 -3.60 -33.77 -15.41
C THR A 348 -3.42 -32.75 -16.54
N LEU A 349 -4.06 -33.14 -17.73
CA LEU A 349 -4.17 -32.17 -18.84
C LEU A 349 -5.64 -32.01 -19.25
N SER A 350 -6.03 -30.61 -19.26
CA SER A 350 -7.46 -30.41 -19.61
C SER A 350 -7.59 -29.44 -20.78
N LEU A 351 -8.44 -29.81 -21.61
CA LEU A 351 -8.83 -28.89 -22.69
C LEU A 351 -10.28 -28.43 -22.50
N VAL A 352 -10.38 -27.06 -22.37
CA VAL A 352 -11.71 -26.54 -22.00
C VAL A 352 -12.09 -25.43 -22.99
N GLY A 353 -13.29 -25.60 -23.52
CA GLY A 353 -13.74 -24.49 -24.38
C GLY A 353 -14.82 -24.96 -25.36
N PRO A 354 -15.11 -24.04 -26.31
CA PRO A 354 -16.21 -24.31 -27.24
C PRO A 354 -15.88 -25.47 -28.21
N TYR A 355 -17.01 -26.23 -28.55
CA TYR A 355 -16.83 -27.35 -29.49
C TYR A 355 -18.07 -27.46 -30.39
N LYS A 356 -17.84 -28.09 -31.50
CA LYS A 356 -18.94 -28.56 -32.38
C LYS A 356 -18.63 -29.99 -32.84
N ILE A 357 -19.71 -30.81 -32.68
CA ILE A 357 -19.44 -32.22 -33.00
C ILE A 357 -20.59 -32.73 -33.86
N ASN A 358 -20.27 -33.48 -34.82
CA ASN A 358 -21.26 -34.18 -35.67
C ASN A 358 -20.71 -35.54 -36.10
N GLY A 359 -21.60 -36.57 -36.05
CA GLY A 359 -21.15 -37.91 -36.48
C GLY A 359 -21.85 -39.01 -35.68
N LYS A 360 -21.16 -40.04 -35.55
CA LYS A 360 -21.76 -41.17 -34.81
C LYS A 360 -20.68 -41.89 -33.99
N VAL A 361 -21.03 -42.24 -32.85
CA VAL A 361 -20.18 -43.16 -32.07
C VAL A 361 -20.82 -44.56 -32.08
N LEU A 362 -20.13 -45.54 -32.76
CA LEU A 362 -20.73 -46.85 -33.13
C LEU A 362 -21.98 -46.67 -33.97
N ILE A 363 -23.22 -47.05 -33.42
CA ILE A 363 -24.42 -46.90 -34.29
C ILE A 363 -25.23 -45.69 -33.81
N LEU A 364 -24.66 -44.96 -32.78
CA LEU A 364 -25.47 -43.85 -32.24
C LEU A 364 -25.02 -42.51 -32.84
N PRO A 365 -25.99 -41.78 -33.37
CA PRO A 365 -25.64 -40.44 -33.89
C PRO A 365 -25.32 -39.47 -32.74
N ILE A 366 -24.33 -38.61 -33.02
CA ILE A 366 -24.00 -37.60 -32.00
C ILE A 366 -23.84 -36.25 -32.71
N SER A 367 -24.56 -35.26 -32.20
CA SER A 367 -24.44 -33.87 -32.72
C SER A 367 -24.61 -32.88 -31.57
N GLY A 368 -23.91 -31.80 -31.69
CA GLY A 368 -24.05 -30.80 -30.62
C GLY A 368 -22.96 -29.74 -30.72
N SER A 369 -23.33 -28.54 -30.18
CA SER A 369 -22.35 -27.43 -30.04
C SER A 369 -22.50 -26.78 -28.67
N GLY A 370 -21.45 -26.60 -28.03
CA GLY A 370 -21.43 -25.98 -26.69
C GLY A 370 -20.01 -26.00 -26.12
N ASN A 371 -19.96 -25.92 -24.76
CA ASN A 371 -18.62 -25.96 -24.11
C ASN A 371 -18.25 -27.40 -23.71
N SER A 372 -16.99 -27.63 -23.83
CA SER A 372 -16.55 -28.99 -23.47
C SER A 372 -15.40 -28.91 -22.46
N ASN A 373 -15.35 -29.96 -21.67
CA ASN A 373 -14.18 -30.18 -20.78
C ASN A 373 -13.67 -31.61 -20.95
N ILE A 374 -12.47 -31.65 -21.52
CA ILE A 374 -11.85 -32.99 -21.68
C ILE A 374 -10.58 -33.03 -20.82
N THR A 375 -10.61 -34.05 -19.94
CA THR A 375 -9.45 -34.11 -19.03
C THR A 375 -8.80 -35.48 -19.10
N MET A 376 -7.45 -35.43 -19.28
CA MET A 376 -6.66 -36.67 -19.23
C MET A 376 -5.85 -36.69 -17.93
N SER A 377 -5.91 -37.89 -17.24
CA SER A 377 -5.14 -38.00 -15.99
C SER A 377 -3.97 -38.97 -16.16
N ASN A 378 -2.92 -38.60 -15.46
CA ASN A 378 -1.68 -39.40 -15.50
C ASN A 378 -1.21 -39.68 -16.93
N THR A 379 -0.76 -38.64 -17.56
CA THR A 379 -0.43 -38.73 -19.00
C THR A 379 1.07 -39.00 -19.19
N LYS A 380 1.29 -39.89 -20.16
CA LYS A 380 2.65 -40.07 -20.70
C LYS A 380 2.71 -39.64 -22.17
N SER A 381 3.67 -38.71 -22.40
CA SER A 381 3.70 -38.19 -23.79
C SER A 381 5.13 -38.24 -24.32
N VAL A 382 5.20 -38.58 -25.65
CA VAL A 382 6.51 -38.50 -26.34
C VAL A 382 6.41 -37.50 -27.50
N VAL A 383 7.27 -36.48 -27.38
CA VAL A 383 7.37 -35.50 -28.49
C VAL A 383 8.61 -35.82 -29.34
N ARG A 384 8.26 -35.99 -30.64
CA ARG A 384 9.39 -36.18 -31.57
C ARG A 384 9.46 -35.02 -32.57
N LEU A 385 10.71 -34.55 -32.63
CA LEU A 385 10.84 -33.43 -33.59
C LEU A 385 12.09 -33.63 -34.45
N SER A 386 11.95 -33.18 -35.75
CA SER A 386 13.10 -33.12 -36.67
C SER A 386 13.16 -31.75 -37.36
N GLY A 387 14.42 -31.44 -37.66
CA GLY A 387 14.53 -30.11 -38.29
C GLY A 387 15.84 -30.00 -39.07
N GLN A 388 16.03 -28.84 -39.62
CA GLN A 388 17.27 -28.56 -40.36
C GLN A 388 17.93 -27.29 -39.80
N PRO A 389 19.24 -27.19 -40.02
CA PRO A 389 19.92 -25.98 -39.53
C PRO A 389 19.51 -24.74 -40.32
N LEU A 390 19.18 -23.73 -39.63
CA LEU A 390 18.89 -22.41 -40.22
C LEU A 390 19.91 -21.37 -39.73
N GLU A 391 20.58 -20.75 -40.75
CA GLU A 391 21.55 -19.70 -40.36
C GLU A 391 20.86 -18.33 -40.33
N LYS A 392 20.90 -17.73 -39.27
CA LYS A 392 20.31 -16.39 -39.09
C LYS A 392 21.18 -15.55 -38.14
N ASP A 393 21.68 -14.34 -38.59
CA ASP A 393 22.46 -13.37 -37.79
C ASP A 393 23.78 -14.00 -37.32
N GLY A 394 24.35 -14.83 -38.21
CA GLY A 394 25.70 -15.37 -37.88
C GLY A 394 25.62 -16.54 -36.91
N GLU A 395 24.33 -16.98 -36.57
CA GLU A 395 24.17 -18.12 -35.65
C GLU A 395 23.33 -19.21 -36.32
N THR A 396 23.55 -20.42 -35.90
CA THR A 396 22.80 -21.55 -36.48
C THR A 396 21.62 -21.89 -35.55
N TYR A 397 20.41 -21.94 -36.19
CA TYR A 397 19.19 -22.27 -35.43
C TYR A 397 18.63 -23.61 -35.94
N LEU A 398 18.03 -24.39 -35.03
CA LEU A 398 17.26 -25.56 -35.48
C LEU A 398 15.88 -25.12 -35.99
N ASP A 399 15.75 -25.29 -37.26
CA ASP A 399 14.45 -25.01 -37.90
C ASP A 399 13.60 -26.30 -37.90
N VAL A 400 12.62 -26.33 -37.04
CA VAL A 400 11.83 -27.57 -36.86
C VAL A 400 10.91 -27.75 -38.08
N THR A 401 11.04 -28.86 -38.76
CA THR A 401 10.24 -29.10 -39.99
C THR A 401 9.13 -30.12 -39.71
N ASP A 402 9.40 -30.89 -38.64
CA ASP A 402 8.36 -31.89 -38.34
C ASP A 402 8.27 -32.06 -36.82
N LEU A 403 7.04 -32.18 -36.32
CA LEU A 403 6.82 -32.40 -34.88
C LEU A 403 5.69 -33.41 -34.69
N LYS A 404 6.04 -34.46 -33.93
CA LYS A 404 5.02 -35.50 -33.68
C LYS A 404 4.81 -35.65 -32.17
N LEU A 405 3.52 -35.70 -31.85
CA LEU A 405 3.20 -35.83 -30.42
C LEU A 405 2.35 -37.10 -30.20
N ASN A 406 2.94 -37.91 -29.28
CA ASN A 406 2.19 -39.12 -28.87
C ASN A 406 1.85 -39.04 -27.39
N MET A 407 0.54 -39.28 -27.15
CA MET A 407 0.15 -39.12 -25.74
C MET A 407 -0.69 -40.32 -25.30
N LYS A 408 -0.39 -40.70 -24.07
CA LYS A 408 -1.20 -41.77 -23.43
C LYS A 408 -1.71 -41.27 -22.07
N ALA A 409 -2.90 -41.79 -21.79
CA ALA A 409 -3.44 -41.37 -20.48
C ALA A 409 -4.04 -42.57 -19.76
N GLU A 410 -3.86 -42.53 -18.45
CA GLU A 410 -4.49 -43.60 -17.66
C GLU A 410 -6.02 -43.48 -17.67
N SER A 411 -6.47 -42.29 -17.53
CA SER A 411 -7.93 -42.11 -17.65
C SER A 411 -8.25 -40.82 -18.41
N ILE A 412 -9.50 -40.90 -19.11
CA ILE A 412 -9.95 -39.71 -19.87
C ILE A 412 -11.42 -39.43 -19.51
N SER A 413 -11.62 -38.18 -19.19
CA SER A 413 -13.02 -37.78 -18.94
C SER A 413 -13.51 -36.78 -20.01
N PHE A 414 -14.73 -37.11 -20.45
CA PHE A 414 -15.33 -36.24 -21.49
C PHE A 414 -16.58 -35.57 -20.91
N GLN A 415 -16.61 -34.26 -21.16
CA GLN A 415 -17.88 -33.56 -20.82
C GLN A 415 -18.22 -32.57 -21.95
N PHE A 416 -19.38 -32.87 -22.48
CA PHE A 416 -19.84 -31.98 -23.57
C PHE A 416 -21.21 -31.41 -23.20
N ALA A 417 -21.25 -30.10 -23.19
CA ALA A 417 -22.57 -29.46 -22.93
C ALA A 417 -23.37 -29.31 -24.22
N ASN A 418 -24.64 -29.31 -24.03
CA ASN A 418 -25.59 -29.01 -25.11
C ASN A 418 -25.53 -30.06 -26.24
N LEU A 419 -25.28 -31.29 -25.86
CA LEU A 419 -25.37 -32.35 -26.89
C LEU A 419 -26.82 -32.57 -27.28
N PHE A 420 -27.04 -32.90 -28.58
CA PHE A 420 -28.38 -33.15 -29.15
C PHE A 420 -29.29 -31.93 -28.97
N ASN A 421 -28.64 -30.74 -29.21
CA ASN A 421 -29.35 -29.43 -29.20
C ASN A 421 -30.04 -29.19 -27.86
N GLY A 422 -29.37 -29.75 -26.75
CA GLY A 422 -29.80 -29.31 -25.39
C GLY A 422 -30.71 -30.34 -24.74
N ASP A 423 -30.92 -31.50 -25.41
CA ASP A 423 -31.69 -32.54 -24.69
C ASP A 423 -30.87 -33.14 -23.54
N LYS A 424 -31.30 -32.89 -22.38
CA LYS A 424 -30.47 -33.17 -21.18
C LYS A 424 -30.35 -34.69 -20.95
N ALA A 425 -31.45 -35.42 -21.11
CA ALA A 425 -31.36 -36.87 -20.87
C ALA A 425 -30.42 -37.55 -21.87
N LEU A 426 -30.58 -37.22 -23.13
CA LEU A 426 -29.69 -37.83 -24.16
C LEU A 426 -28.25 -37.35 -23.98
N GLY A 427 -28.15 -36.07 -23.67
CA GLY A 427 -26.79 -35.55 -23.45
C GLY A 427 -26.10 -36.26 -22.28
N ASP A 428 -26.84 -36.40 -21.12
CA ASP A 428 -26.21 -37.03 -19.93
C ASP A 428 -25.86 -38.49 -20.23
N ASN A 429 -26.77 -39.16 -20.92
CA ASN A 429 -26.46 -40.58 -21.26
C ASN A 429 -25.26 -40.70 -22.20
N MET A 430 -25.24 -39.79 -23.21
CA MET A 430 -24.09 -39.86 -24.13
C MET A 430 -22.78 -39.54 -23.39
N ASN A 431 -22.71 -38.50 -22.54
CA ASN A 431 -21.47 -38.23 -21.76
C ASN A 431 -21.10 -39.43 -20.90
N ALA A 432 -22.15 -40.06 -20.24
CA ALA A 432 -21.84 -41.26 -19.44
C ALA A 432 -21.24 -42.37 -20.31
N PHE A 433 -21.84 -42.54 -21.45
CA PHE A 433 -21.32 -43.55 -22.38
C PHE A 433 -19.87 -43.23 -22.79
N LEU A 434 -19.57 -41.97 -23.21
CA LEU A 434 -18.20 -41.62 -23.63
C LEU A 434 -17.20 -41.87 -22.50
N ASN A 435 -17.60 -41.59 -21.29
CA ASN A 435 -16.64 -41.72 -20.17
C ASN A 435 -16.48 -43.20 -19.76
N GLU A 436 -17.58 -44.04 -19.85
CA GLU A 436 -17.44 -45.47 -19.53
C GLU A 436 -16.58 -46.19 -20.58
N ASN A 437 -16.55 -45.47 -21.77
CA ASN A 437 -15.77 -46.15 -22.83
C ASN A 437 -14.61 -45.25 -23.28
N SER A 438 -14.10 -44.50 -22.46
CA SER A 438 -13.17 -43.41 -22.82
C SER A 438 -11.87 -43.97 -23.41
N GLN A 439 -11.31 -45.12 -22.94
CA GLN A 439 -10.05 -45.65 -23.48
C GLN A 439 -10.24 -46.17 -24.92
N ALA A 440 -11.35 -46.89 -25.04
CA ALA A 440 -11.61 -47.42 -26.39
C ALA A 440 -11.82 -46.28 -27.41
N ILE A 441 -12.56 -45.27 -26.92
CA ILE A 441 -12.81 -44.13 -27.84
C ILE A 441 -11.48 -43.41 -28.16
N TYR A 442 -10.69 -43.20 -27.16
CA TYR A 442 -9.39 -42.53 -27.42
C TYR A 442 -8.55 -43.37 -28.40
N GLN A 443 -8.53 -44.66 -28.24
CA GLN A 443 -7.72 -45.52 -29.13
C GLN A 443 -8.19 -45.40 -30.58
N GLU A 444 -9.46 -45.21 -30.71
CA GLU A 444 -9.99 -45.13 -32.09
C GLU A 444 -9.73 -43.74 -32.69
N THR A 445 -9.61 -42.74 -31.80
CA THR A 445 -9.47 -41.37 -32.37
C THR A 445 -8.03 -40.91 -32.24
N ARG A 446 -7.15 -41.74 -31.76
CA ARG A 446 -5.77 -41.34 -31.44
C ARG A 446 -5.05 -40.83 -32.70
N ALA A 447 -5.15 -41.55 -33.77
CA ALA A 447 -4.44 -41.16 -35.00
C ALA A 447 -4.95 -39.81 -35.53
N ALA A 448 -6.30 -39.69 -35.46
CA ALA A 448 -6.88 -38.40 -35.91
C ALA A 448 -6.40 -37.23 -35.02
N LEU A 449 -6.28 -37.51 -33.77
CA LEU A 449 -5.80 -36.45 -32.85
C LEU A 449 -4.34 -36.11 -33.13
N GLU A 450 -3.57 -37.15 -33.43
CA GLU A 450 -2.14 -36.89 -33.75
C GLU A 450 -2.01 -36.06 -35.02
N ARG A 451 -2.87 -36.24 -35.97
CA ARG A 451 -2.81 -35.44 -37.22
C ARG A 451 -3.24 -34.00 -36.97
N ALA A 452 -4.24 -33.90 -36.10
CA ALA A 452 -4.74 -32.54 -35.80
C ALA A 452 -3.65 -31.69 -35.14
N PHE A 453 -2.78 -32.29 -34.42
CA PHE A 453 -1.75 -31.50 -33.72
C PHE A 453 -0.55 -31.24 -34.63
N ARG A 454 -0.47 -31.96 -35.76
CA ARG A 454 0.59 -31.66 -36.74
C ARG A 454 0.35 -30.32 -37.43
N GLY A 455 -0.94 -29.79 -37.57
CA GLY A 455 -1.38 -28.55 -38.26
C GLY A 455 -1.21 -27.32 -37.37
N PHE A 456 -0.88 -27.41 -36.00
CA PHE A 456 -0.62 -26.25 -35.11
C PHE A 456 0.62 -25.48 -35.55
N ARG A 457 0.57 -24.74 -36.70
CA ARG A 457 1.63 -23.84 -37.20
C ARG A 457 1.69 -22.57 -36.34
N VAL A 458 2.52 -22.23 -35.29
CA VAL A 458 2.85 -21.04 -34.45
C VAL A 458 2.77 -19.76 -35.30
N ASN A 459 1.61 -19.37 -35.89
CA ASN A 459 1.64 -18.02 -36.53
C ASN A 459 0.59 -17.12 -35.86
N MET A 460 0.70 -15.95 -34.92
CA MET A 460 -0.02 -14.84 -34.25
C MET A 460 -0.44 -13.76 -35.25
N PRO A 461 -1.79 -12.86 -34.94
CA PRO A 461 -2.22 -11.68 -34.17
C PRO A 461 -3.72 -11.43 -34.29
N GLY A 462 -4.56 -10.70 -32.96
CA GLY A 462 -5.09 -9.44 -32.36
C GLY A 462 -6.60 -9.29 -32.66
N ILE A 463 -7.65 -9.20 -31.68
CA ILE A 463 -9.01 -9.12 -31.11
C ILE A 463 -9.51 -7.67 -31.24
N ALA A 464 -11.01 -7.51 -31.41
CA ALA A 464 -11.88 -6.38 -30.98
C ALA A 464 -13.21 -6.93 -30.44
N VAL A 465 -13.83 -6.24 -29.24
CA VAL A 465 -15.31 -6.22 -29.02
C VAL A 465 -15.64 -5.01 -28.12
N SER A 466 -16.91 -4.37 -28.31
CA SER A 466 -18.06 -3.48 -28.06
C SER A 466 -18.87 -3.98 -26.87
N ILE A 467 -19.62 -3.05 -26.00
CA ILE A 467 -21.08 -2.86 -25.88
C ILE A 467 -21.36 -2.11 -24.56
N LEU A 468 -22.43 -1.09 -24.46
CA LEU A 468 -23.64 -0.30 -24.20
C LEU A 468 -24.59 -1.05 -23.25
N PHE A 469 -25.23 -0.38 -22.16
CA PHE A 469 -26.26 -0.45 -21.11
C PHE A 469 -27.36 0.57 -21.39
N CYS A 470 -28.65 0.24 -21.02
CA CYS A 470 -29.78 1.12 -20.64
C CYS A 470 -30.55 0.46 -19.48
N LEU A 471 -31.05 1.29 -18.41
CA LEU A 471 -31.86 1.74 -17.28
C LEU A 471 -33.35 1.83 -17.66
N ILE A 472 -34.34 1.61 -16.78
CA ILE A 472 -35.77 1.78 -16.46
C ILE A 472 -35.94 3.04 -15.59
N VAL A 473 -37.19 3.90 -15.68
CA VAL A 473 -37.85 4.89 -14.81
C VAL A 473 -39.29 4.41 -14.53
N SER A 474 -39.90 4.97 -13.45
CA SER A 474 -40.91 6.04 -13.22
C SER A 474 -41.31 6.05 -11.74
N THR A 475 -41.76 7.31 -11.14
CA THR A 475 -42.37 8.47 -10.47
C THR A 475 -43.60 8.09 -9.66
N GLN A 476 -44.01 8.95 -8.55
CA GLN A 476 -44.84 10.14 -8.27
C GLN A 476 -45.13 10.19 -6.76
N ALA A 477 -45.42 11.56 -6.09
CA ALA A 477 -45.99 12.86 -5.69
C ALA A 477 -46.59 12.75 -4.30
N LEU A 478 -46.82 13.89 -3.21
CA LEU A 478 -46.79 15.19 -2.51
C LEU A 478 -47.90 15.22 -1.46
N PHE A 479 -47.81 16.02 -0.12
CA PHE A 479 -48.31 17.32 0.42
C PHE A 479 -47.21 17.94 1.29
N PRO A 480 -47.37 19.52 1.81
CA PRO A 480 -46.62 20.76 2.08
C PRO A 480 -46.56 21.08 3.58
N ASP A 481 -45.25 20.94 4.37
CA ASP A 481 -45.07 21.79 5.57
C ASP A 481 -43.62 22.27 5.65
N ASP A 482 -43.30 23.31 4.89
CA ASP A 482 -42.18 24.23 5.16
C ASP A 482 -41.57 24.00 6.55
N PRO A 483 -40.30 23.92 6.69
CA PRO A 483 -39.67 24.08 5.37
C PRO A 483 -39.76 22.78 4.54
N VAL A 484 -40.18 23.02 3.46
CA VAL A 484 -40.29 22.02 2.37
C VAL A 484 -39.06 21.10 2.41
N PRO A 485 -39.34 19.85 2.78
CA PRO A 485 -38.22 18.91 2.79
C PRO A 485 -37.39 18.98 1.50
N CYS A 486 -36.08 19.08 1.70
CA CYS A 486 -35.11 19.15 0.59
C CYS A 486 -35.01 17.79 -0.11
N LYS A 487 -34.68 17.85 -1.46
CA LYS A 487 -34.31 16.57 -2.12
C LYS A 487 -33.01 16.01 -1.53
N TYR A 488 -32.88 14.64 -1.73
CA TYR A 488 -31.61 14.06 -1.23
C TYR A 488 -30.40 14.71 -1.92
N GLY A 489 -29.50 15.06 -1.05
CA GLY A 489 -28.20 15.51 -1.61
C GLY A 489 -28.27 16.97 -2.05
N ASP A 490 -29.50 17.59 -1.96
CA ASP A 490 -29.57 19.02 -2.35
C ASP A 490 -28.94 19.89 -1.25
N GLY A 491 -27.75 20.10 -1.43
CA GLY A 491 -26.93 20.80 -0.41
C GLY A 491 -27.41 22.23 -0.17
N LYS A 492 -27.75 22.98 -1.21
CA LYS A 492 -28.19 24.38 -1.05
C LYS A 492 -29.50 24.44 -0.25
N CYS A 493 -30.41 23.62 -0.59
CA CYS A 493 -31.69 23.60 0.15
C CYS A 493 -31.46 23.25 1.63
N ILE A 494 -30.64 22.23 1.89
CA ILE A 494 -30.37 21.79 3.28
C ILE A 494 -29.66 22.90 4.05
N ALA A 495 -28.72 23.51 3.36
CA ALA A 495 -28.05 24.65 4.03
C ALA A 495 -29.05 25.76 4.38
N ASN A 496 -29.94 26.11 3.50
CA ASN A 496 -30.94 27.16 3.78
C ASN A 496 -31.89 26.74 4.93
N PHE A 497 -32.21 25.43 4.82
CA PHE A 497 -33.07 24.93 5.89
C PHE A 497 -32.37 25.07 7.25
N ALA A 498 -31.18 24.57 7.35
CA ALA A 498 -30.42 24.68 8.61
C ALA A 498 -30.26 26.14 9.04
N ASN A 499 -30.00 27.01 8.06
CA ASN A 499 -29.82 28.44 8.43
C ASN A 499 -31.13 29.04 8.97
N THR A 500 -32.24 28.65 8.43
CA THR A 500 -33.53 29.16 8.94
C THR A 500 -33.76 28.65 10.38
N LEU A 501 -33.34 27.39 10.55
CA LEU A 501 -33.53 26.87 11.93
C LEU A 501 -32.69 27.65 12.93
N PHE A 502 -31.45 27.90 12.56
CA PHE A 502 -30.58 28.63 13.51
C PHE A 502 -31.08 30.06 13.74
N SER A 503 -31.55 30.77 12.67
CA SER A 503 -31.84 32.22 12.82
C SER A 503 -33.26 32.42 13.37
N LYS A 504 -34.16 31.51 13.14
CA LYS A 504 -35.58 31.85 13.47
C LYS A 504 -36.08 30.96 14.61
N ARG A 505 -35.28 29.85 14.86
CA ARG A 505 -35.97 28.89 15.76
C ARG A 505 -35.00 28.47 16.87
N SER A 506 -33.87 29.16 17.07
CA SER A 506 -32.82 28.73 18.02
C SER A 506 -33.15 29.23 19.43
N GLY A 507 -34.18 30.11 19.53
CA GLY A 507 -34.45 30.79 20.83
C GLY A 507 -35.51 30.05 21.63
N LYS A 508 -36.20 28.98 21.07
CA LYS A 508 -37.19 28.22 21.86
C LYS A 508 -37.15 26.74 21.45
N GLU A 509 -37.70 25.92 22.31
CA GLU A 509 -37.80 24.48 22.00
C GLU A 509 -38.76 24.24 20.83
N ASP A 510 -38.31 23.34 19.96
CA ASP A 510 -39.16 22.97 18.81
C ASP A 510 -39.48 21.47 18.89
N PRO A 511 -40.63 21.12 19.36
CA PRO A 511 -41.00 19.72 19.61
C PRO A 511 -41.16 18.93 18.29
N SER A 512 -41.48 19.67 17.15
CA SER A 512 -41.65 18.94 15.86
C SER A 512 -40.32 18.33 15.39
N LEU A 513 -39.21 18.79 15.81
CA LEU A 513 -37.88 18.26 15.37
C LEU A 513 -37.11 17.78 16.60
N ASN A 514 -37.84 17.69 17.73
CA ASN A 514 -37.17 17.35 19.00
C ASN A 514 -35.91 18.19 19.23
N LEU A 515 -36.06 19.48 18.90
CA LEU A 515 -34.89 20.38 19.05
C LEU A 515 -35.06 21.19 20.34
N TRP A 516 -33.97 21.17 21.24
CA TRP A 516 -33.95 22.02 22.45
C TRP A 516 -33.57 23.46 22.10
N GLN A 517 -33.92 24.25 23.10
CA GLN A 517 -33.44 25.63 22.88
C GLN A 517 -31.92 25.64 22.64
N LEU A 518 -31.48 26.26 21.51
CA LEU A 518 -30.06 26.15 21.10
C LEU A 518 -29.31 27.44 21.44
N ASP A 519 -30.09 28.50 21.72
CA ASP A 519 -29.34 29.72 22.05
C ASP A 519 -30.15 30.54 23.06
N PRO A 520 -29.56 30.71 24.42
CA PRO A 520 -28.33 30.00 24.75
C PRO A 520 -28.59 28.51 25.04
N LEU A 521 -27.61 27.77 24.67
CA LEU A 521 -27.71 26.32 24.94
C LEU A 521 -27.14 26.00 26.33
N LYS A 522 -28.07 25.31 27.10
CA LYS A 522 -27.58 24.89 28.43
C LYS A 522 -26.62 23.69 28.30
N VAL A 523 -25.42 23.85 29.04
CA VAL A 523 -24.39 22.81 29.00
C VAL A 523 -24.19 22.30 30.44
N ASP A 524 -24.66 21.03 30.59
CA ASP A 524 -24.59 20.52 31.99
C ASP A 524 -23.14 20.26 32.40
N LYS A 525 -22.44 19.70 31.52
CA LYS A 525 -21.02 19.43 31.86
C LYS A 525 -20.22 19.29 30.56
N MET A 526 -19.07 19.90 30.64
CA MET A 526 -18.13 19.77 29.51
C MET A 526 -16.70 19.77 30.06
N VAL A 527 -15.95 18.77 29.49
CA VAL A 527 -14.57 18.67 30.01
C VAL A 527 -13.59 18.77 28.83
N ILE A 528 -12.69 19.70 29.03
CA ILE A 528 -11.53 19.72 28.11
C ILE A 528 -10.30 19.19 28.84
N ASN A 529 -9.94 18.05 28.29
CA ASN A 529 -8.83 17.37 28.99
C ASN A 529 -7.64 17.21 28.04
N GLN A 530 -6.65 18.05 28.35
CA GLN A 530 -5.41 17.97 27.53
C GLN A 530 -4.27 17.38 28.35
N ALA A 531 -3.72 16.35 27.84
CA ALA A 531 -2.70 15.55 28.55
C ALA A 531 -1.56 16.43 29.07
N GLY A 532 -0.92 16.02 30.22
CA GLY A 532 0.17 16.70 30.93
C GLY A 532 1.45 16.78 30.07
N ASN A 533 1.63 15.94 29.04
CA ASN A 533 2.86 15.99 28.21
C ASN A 533 2.76 17.06 27.11
N SER A 534 1.56 17.87 27.07
CA SER A 534 1.39 19.01 26.14
C SER A 534 1.86 20.31 26.81
N ALA A 535 2.40 21.26 25.95
CA ALA A 535 2.80 22.59 26.49
C ALA A 535 1.65 23.23 27.27
N VAL A 536 0.42 22.80 26.95
CA VAL A 536 -0.73 23.19 27.79
C VAL A 536 -1.40 21.91 28.32
N GLY A 537 -0.97 21.56 29.49
CA GLY A 537 -1.62 20.41 30.17
C GLY A 537 -2.68 20.87 31.18
N ILE A 538 -3.91 20.69 30.75
CA ILE A 538 -4.94 21.22 31.67
C ILE A 538 -6.13 20.27 31.66
N LYS A 539 -6.69 20.18 32.76
CA LYS A 539 -8.07 19.66 32.86
C LYS A 539 -9.05 20.80 33.25
N LEU A 540 -9.86 21.12 32.26
CA LEU A 540 -10.81 22.24 32.42
C LEU A 540 -12.25 21.69 32.37
N THR A 541 -12.93 21.90 33.47
CA THR A 541 -14.29 21.38 33.56
C THR A 541 -15.29 22.54 33.68
N PHE A 542 -16.25 22.46 32.78
CA PHE A 542 -17.35 23.44 32.82
C PHE A 542 -18.61 22.74 33.34
N THR A 543 -19.29 23.45 34.30
CA THR A 543 -20.58 22.89 34.79
C THR A 543 -21.66 23.97 34.75
N ASP A 544 -22.80 23.43 34.29
CA ASP A 544 -23.99 24.31 34.24
C ASP A 544 -23.67 25.62 33.50
N ASN A 545 -23.02 25.41 32.39
CA ASN A 545 -22.68 26.61 31.59
C ASN A 545 -23.76 26.91 30.55
N MET A 546 -23.65 28.23 30.06
CA MET A 546 -24.52 28.62 28.92
C MET A 546 -23.67 28.91 27.68
N LEU A 547 -24.05 28.20 26.64
CA LEU A 547 -23.36 28.48 25.36
C LEU A 547 -24.18 29.45 24.50
N TYR A 548 -23.50 30.61 24.13
CA TYR A 548 -24.19 31.66 23.34
C TYR A 548 -23.62 31.68 21.92
N GLY A 549 -24.45 32.20 20.98
CA GLY A 549 -23.87 32.54 19.67
C GLY A 549 -24.31 31.53 18.59
N ILE A 550 -25.12 30.45 18.92
CA ILE A 550 -25.52 29.45 17.91
C ILE A 550 -26.52 30.10 16.93
N LYS A 551 -27.30 31.11 17.38
CA LYS A 551 -28.32 31.72 16.51
C LYS A 551 -27.69 32.49 15.35
N ASP A 552 -26.38 32.82 15.47
CA ASP A 552 -25.78 33.68 14.42
C ASP A 552 -24.93 32.82 13.47
N GLN A 553 -25.06 31.52 13.51
CA GLN A 553 -24.21 30.71 12.59
C GLN A 553 -24.89 30.55 11.23
N ARG A 554 -23.99 30.26 10.33
CA ARG A 554 -24.50 30.14 8.95
C ARG A 554 -23.83 28.94 8.27
N VAL A 555 -24.72 28.11 7.70
CA VAL A 555 -24.18 26.97 6.93
C VAL A 555 -23.86 27.41 5.49
N VAL A 556 -22.63 27.16 5.07
CA VAL A 556 -22.23 27.73 3.75
C VAL A 556 -21.91 26.57 2.80
N GLY A 557 -21.87 25.29 3.39
CA GLY A 557 -21.59 24.14 2.50
C GLY A 557 -22.21 22.86 3.11
N VAL A 558 -22.72 22.03 2.12
CA VAL A 558 -23.28 20.74 2.56
C VAL A 558 -22.89 19.66 1.57
N LYS A 559 -22.35 18.57 2.10
CA LYS A 559 -22.09 17.36 1.29
C LYS A 559 -22.74 16.15 1.97
N GLY A 560 -23.34 15.31 1.14
CA GLY A 560 -23.98 14.11 1.71
C GLY A 560 -25.51 14.26 1.76
N PHE A 561 -26.15 13.46 2.70
CA PHE A 561 -27.62 13.45 2.90
C PHE A 561 -28.31 12.80 1.70
N GLY A 562 -27.60 11.72 1.18
CA GLY A 562 -28.20 10.92 0.10
C GLY A 562 -29.01 9.74 0.67
N LYS A 563 -29.42 8.88 -0.21
CA LYS A 563 -30.30 7.75 0.22
C LYS A 563 -29.47 6.71 0.99
N ASN A 564 -28.25 6.67 0.61
CA ASN A 564 -27.40 5.76 1.38
C ASN A 564 -27.01 6.37 2.74
N LEU A 565 -27.51 5.80 3.86
CA LEU A 565 -27.39 6.39 5.21
C LEU A 565 -26.00 6.14 5.78
N THR A 566 -25.21 5.31 4.97
CA THR A 566 -23.88 5.00 5.55
C THR A 566 -22.82 5.97 5.00
N GLU A 567 -23.26 6.79 4.06
CA GLU A 567 -22.27 7.75 3.53
C GLU A 567 -22.05 8.90 4.51
N GLN A 568 -20.86 9.47 4.35
CA GLN A 568 -20.48 10.57 5.27
C GLN A 568 -21.23 11.86 4.92
N HIS A 569 -21.77 12.54 6.01
CA HIS A 569 -22.36 13.89 5.87
C HIS A 569 -21.42 14.97 6.38
N GLU A 570 -21.46 16.04 5.59
CA GLU A 570 -20.53 17.11 5.99
C GLU A 570 -21.22 18.46 5.87
N LEU A 571 -21.05 19.32 6.97
CA LEU A 571 -21.50 20.72 6.93
C LEU A 571 -20.34 21.68 7.21
N ARG A 572 -20.31 22.69 6.31
CA ARG A 572 -19.34 23.77 6.60
C ARG A 572 -20.11 24.98 7.13
N VAL A 573 -19.67 25.41 8.34
CA VAL A 573 -20.47 26.44 9.04
C VAL A 573 -19.56 27.61 9.44
N LEU A 574 -20.21 28.80 9.28
CA LEU A 574 -19.50 30.00 9.76
C LEU A 574 -20.28 30.58 10.95
N ALA A 575 -19.51 30.82 12.02
CA ALA A 575 -20.16 31.47 13.18
C ALA A 575 -19.42 32.74 13.58
N LYS A 576 -20.27 33.69 14.03
CA LYS A 576 -19.64 34.98 14.40
C LYS A 576 -18.94 34.86 15.76
N SER A 577 -19.69 34.20 16.71
CA SER A 577 -19.02 34.08 18.02
C SER A 577 -19.69 32.97 18.84
N TYR A 578 -18.83 32.25 19.58
CA TYR A 578 -19.32 31.35 20.64
C TYR A 578 -18.73 31.79 21.98
N SER A 579 -19.78 31.96 22.99
CA SER A 579 -19.30 32.28 24.34
C SER A 579 -19.86 31.27 25.35
N LEU A 580 -18.95 30.71 25.96
CA LEU A 580 -19.33 29.75 27.01
C LEU A 580 -19.10 30.38 28.40
N VAL A 581 -20.26 30.54 29.10
CA VAL A 581 -20.19 31.36 30.32
C VAL A 581 -20.77 30.55 31.47
N GLY A 582 -20.00 30.46 32.50
CA GLY A 582 -20.53 29.78 33.69
C GLY A 582 -19.38 29.25 34.56
N PRO A 583 -19.79 28.41 35.55
CA PRO A 583 -18.81 27.89 36.50
C PRO A 583 -17.77 26.98 35.81
N TYR A 584 -16.53 27.08 36.42
CA TYR A 584 -15.45 26.23 35.86
C TYR A 584 -14.55 25.75 36.99
N ASN A 585 -13.88 24.70 36.69
CA ASN A 585 -12.71 24.23 37.46
C ASN A 585 -11.55 23.88 36.52
N ILE A 586 -10.35 24.48 36.94
CA ILE A 586 -9.23 24.23 36.03
C ILE A 586 -8.02 23.80 36.86
N GLN A 587 -7.34 22.80 36.42
CA GLN A 587 -6.06 22.34 37.00
C GLN A 587 -5.09 21.96 35.88
N GLY A 588 -3.81 22.26 36.27
CA GLY A 588 -2.78 21.85 35.27
C GLY A 588 -1.72 22.93 35.09
N LYS A 589 -1.24 22.92 34.02
CA LYS A 589 -0.17 23.91 33.78
C LYS A 589 -0.22 24.38 32.32
N VAL A 590 0.01 25.59 32.13
CA VAL A 590 0.29 26.14 30.78
C VAL A 590 1.78 26.44 30.69
N LEU A 591 2.54 25.48 29.98
CA LEU A 591 4.02 25.46 29.94
C LEU A 591 4.56 25.02 31.30
N ILE A 592 5.29 26.04 31.96
CA ILE A 592 5.85 25.64 33.26
C ILE A 592 5.03 26.29 34.38
N LEU A 593 4.01 27.06 33.87
CA LEU A 593 3.28 27.82 34.91
C LEU A 593 2.07 26.99 35.37
N PRO A 594 2.03 26.75 36.60
CA PRO A 594 0.84 26.04 37.10
C PRO A 594 -0.42 26.93 37.04
N ILE A 595 -1.54 26.25 36.74
CA ILE A 595 -2.80 27.02 36.74
C ILE A 595 -3.86 26.19 37.47
N SER A 596 -4.49 26.82 38.41
CA SER A 596 -5.59 26.17 39.16
C SER A 596 -6.59 27.22 39.62
N GLY A 597 -7.80 26.77 39.66
CA GLY A 597 -8.81 27.74 40.12
C GLY A 597 -10.22 27.22 39.85
N THR A 598 -11.16 27.70 40.71
CA THR A 598 -12.61 27.45 40.51
C THR A 598 -13.37 28.77 40.60
N GLY A 599 -14.14 29.01 39.63
CA GLY A 599 -14.90 30.28 39.61
C GLY A 599 -15.81 30.34 38.38
N VAL A 600 -16.06 31.58 37.93
CA VAL A 600 -16.89 31.78 36.72
C VAL A 600 -16.00 32.18 35.54
N SER A 601 -16.32 31.55 34.48
CA SER A 601 -15.45 31.85 33.33
C SER A 601 -16.30 32.39 32.18
N ASN A 602 -15.64 33.19 31.38
CA ASN A 602 -16.14 33.56 30.04
C ASN A 602 -15.09 33.21 28.97
N MET A 603 -15.46 32.13 28.29
CA MET A 603 -14.59 31.77 27.16
C MET A 603 -15.29 32.03 25.82
N SER A 604 -14.48 32.82 24.95
CA SER A 604 -15.19 33.22 23.72
C SER A 604 -14.31 32.96 22.51
N MET A 605 -14.98 32.49 21.45
CA MET A 605 -14.34 32.38 20.12
C MET A 605 -15.05 33.29 19.11
N SER A 606 -14.16 33.91 18.28
CA SER A 606 -14.78 34.83 17.30
C SER A 606 -14.44 34.41 15.88
N ASN A 607 -15.38 34.67 14.95
CA ASN A 607 -15.22 34.33 13.53
C ASN A 607 -14.78 32.87 13.35
N ILE A 608 -15.65 32.03 13.67
CA ILE A 608 -15.30 30.59 13.71
C ILE A 608 -15.71 29.92 12.40
N LYS A 609 -14.71 29.17 11.86
CA LYS A 609 -15.06 28.23 10.78
C LYS A 609 -15.17 26.80 11.32
N MET A 610 -16.32 26.18 10.91
CA MET A 610 -16.55 24.84 11.49
C MET A 610 -16.82 23.84 10.36
N ILE A 611 -16.23 22.66 10.64
CA ILE A 611 -16.59 21.55 9.73
C ILE A 611 -17.19 20.42 10.58
N ILE A 612 -18.43 20.11 10.22
CA ILE A 612 -19.11 19.02 10.93
C ILE A 612 -19.22 17.81 9.99
N ARG A 613 -18.74 16.66 10.60
CA ARG A 613 -18.81 15.43 9.80
C ARG A 613 -19.42 14.31 10.64
N PHE A 614 -20.27 13.65 9.98
CA PHE A 614 -20.79 12.48 10.71
C PHE A 614 -21.36 11.48 9.71
N SER A 615 -21.33 10.18 10.14
CA SER A 615 -22.03 9.09 9.42
C SER A 615 -22.95 8.32 10.36
N GLY A 616 -23.61 7.46 9.76
CA GLY A 616 -24.52 6.71 10.65
C GLY A 616 -24.91 5.37 10.04
N GLN A 617 -25.70 4.61 10.78
CA GLN A 617 -26.25 3.35 10.26
C GLN A 617 -27.78 3.38 10.33
N PRO A 618 -28.26 2.58 9.43
CA PRO A 618 -29.73 2.52 9.45
C PRO A 618 -30.25 1.76 10.67
N LEU A 619 -31.22 2.35 11.30
CA LEU A 619 -31.88 1.68 12.43
C LEU A 619 -33.37 1.52 12.13
N GLU A 620 -33.77 0.17 12.13
CA GLU A 620 -35.19 -0.11 11.80
C GLU A 620 -36.04 -0.09 13.08
N LYS A 621 -37.00 0.73 13.08
CA LYS A 621 -37.95 0.83 14.21
C LYS A 621 -39.36 1.04 13.66
N ASP A 622 -40.29 -0.01 14.00
CA ASP A 622 -41.73 0.09 13.63
C ASP A 622 -41.91 0.18 12.11
N GLY A 623 -41.00 -0.60 11.37
CA GLY A 623 -41.18 -0.72 9.90
C GLY A 623 -40.61 0.49 9.16
N GLU A 624 -39.94 1.47 9.85
CA GLU A 624 -39.34 2.66 9.21
C GLU A 624 -37.84 2.73 9.56
N THR A 625 -37.11 3.39 8.69
CA THR A 625 -35.65 3.42 8.89
C THR A 625 -35.23 4.80 9.42
N TYR A 626 -34.53 4.78 10.55
CA TYR A 626 -33.96 6.01 11.17
C TYR A 626 -32.44 6.04 11.02
N LEU A 627 -31.94 7.25 11.06
CA LEU A 627 -30.45 7.33 11.04
C LEU A 627 -29.91 7.33 12.47
N ASP A 628 -29.25 6.25 12.70
CA ASP A 628 -28.47 6.21 13.95
C ASP A 628 -27.07 6.81 13.75
N VAL A 629 -26.88 7.99 14.21
CA VAL A 629 -25.66 8.78 13.91
C VAL A 629 -24.47 8.14 14.66
N THR A 630 -23.48 7.89 13.83
CA THR A 630 -22.20 7.41 14.42
C THR A 630 -21.04 8.24 13.86
N ASN A 631 -19.92 8.22 14.54
CA ASN A 631 -18.66 8.85 14.06
C ASN A 631 -18.84 10.36 13.87
N PHE A 632 -19.46 11.02 14.78
CA PHE A 632 -19.68 12.48 14.69
C PHE A 632 -18.39 13.22 15.08
N LYS A 633 -18.01 14.12 14.16
CA LYS A 633 -16.76 14.89 14.41
C LYS A 633 -17.02 16.36 14.08
N LEU A 634 -16.53 17.18 15.00
CA LEU A 634 -16.64 18.65 14.80
C LEU A 634 -15.24 19.27 14.89
N THR A 635 -14.96 20.03 13.80
CA THR A 635 -13.69 20.77 13.80
C THR A 635 -13.95 22.29 13.88
N LEU A 636 -13.23 22.89 14.81
CA LEU A 636 -13.40 24.35 15.00
C LEU A 636 -12.11 25.07 14.60
N LYS A 637 -12.36 26.26 13.92
CA LYS A 637 -11.19 27.10 13.56
C LYS A 637 -11.53 28.57 13.82
N PRO A 638 -11.33 28.94 15.03
CA PRO A 638 -11.63 30.35 15.34
C PRO A 638 -10.53 31.30 14.88
N ALA A 639 -10.98 32.50 14.54
CA ALA A 639 -9.96 33.52 14.20
C ALA A 639 -9.30 34.08 15.45
N SER A 640 -10.13 34.18 16.47
CA SER A 640 -9.51 34.64 17.73
C SER A 640 -10.24 34.03 18.92
N ASN A 641 -9.44 34.06 20.07
CA ASN A 641 -9.99 33.49 21.33
C ASN A 641 -9.76 34.46 22.49
N SER A 642 -10.75 34.42 23.43
CA SER A 642 -10.56 35.24 24.64
C SER A 642 -10.98 34.41 25.87
N TYR A 643 -10.13 34.68 26.91
CA TYR A 643 -10.35 33.85 28.10
C TYR A 643 -10.47 34.76 29.32
N LEU A 644 -11.47 34.44 30.09
CA LEU A 644 -11.57 35.13 31.41
C LEU A 644 -11.96 34.09 32.46
N PHE A 645 -11.03 33.95 33.41
CA PHE A 645 -11.30 33.02 34.53
C PHE A 645 -11.20 33.78 35.85
N THR A 646 -12.32 33.74 36.55
CA THR A 646 -12.26 34.44 37.86
C THR A 646 -11.76 33.47 38.94
N ASN A 647 -11.25 34.05 39.99
CA ASN A 647 -10.83 33.32 41.19
C ASN A 647 -9.73 32.30 40.86
N LEU A 648 -8.86 32.68 39.92
CA LEU A 648 -7.68 31.81 39.70
C LEU A 648 -6.73 31.90 40.89
N PHE A 649 -6.08 30.74 41.22
CA PHE A 649 -5.07 30.67 42.30
C PHE A 649 -5.69 31.07 43.63
N ASN A 650 -6.93 30.53 43.78
CA ASN A 650 -7.68 30.72 45.04
C ASN A 650 -7.86 32.20 45.38
N GLY A 651 -8.00 33.08 44.27
CA GLY A 651 -8.47 34.47 44.50
C GLY A 651 -7.31 35.46 44.54
N ASP A 652 -6.08 34.98 44.31
CA ASP A 652 -4.98 35.96 44.21
C ASP A 652 -5.12 36.84 42.95
N LYS A 653 -5.38 38.12 43.14
CA LYS A 653 -5.77 39.02 42.03
C LYS A 653 -4.60 39.27 41.08
N ALA A 654 -3.40 39.51 41.63
CA ALA A 654 -2.24 39.77 40.75
C ALA A 654 -1.94 38.54 39.87
N LEU A 655 -1.93 37.38 40.41
CA LEU A 655 -1.61 36.15 39.65
C LEU A 655 -2.74 35.81 38.67
N GLY A 656 -3.91 35.97 39.19
CA GLY A 656 -5.08 35.75 38.30
C GLY A 656 -5.08 36.70 37.10
N ASP A 657 -4.89 38.08 37.36
CA ASP A 657 -4.87 39.05 36.24
C ASP A 657 -3.72 38.76 35.27
N ASN A 658 -2.61 38.41 35.82
CA ASN A 658 -1.46 38.14 34.92
C ASN A 658 -1.70 36.87 34.09
N MET A 659 -2.30 35.88 34.76
CA MET A 659 -2.54 34.64 33.99
C MET A 659 -3.58 34.90 32.88
N ASN A 660 -4.70 35.56 33.21
CA ASN A 660 -5.67 35.90 32.15
C ASN A 660 -5.02 36.71 31.02
N ALA A 661 -4.17 37.73 31.41
CA ALA A 661 -3.47 38.49 30.34
C ALA A 661 -2.60 37.55 29.50
N PHE A 662 -1.98 36.66 30.21
CA PHE A 662 -1.09 35.71 29.49
C PHE A 662 -1.91 34.84 28.54
N LEU A 663 -2.99 34.26 29.01
CA LEU A 663 -3.81 33.39 28.15
C LEU A 663 -4.30 34.16 26.92
N ASN A 664 -4.65 35.41 27.11
CA ASN A 664 -5.25 36.15 25.98
C ASN A 664 -4.16 36.64 25.02
N GLU A 665 -2.98 37.01 25.51
CA GLU A 665 -1.89 37.44 24.61
C GLU A 665 -1.39 36.27 23.76
N ASN A 666 -1.74 35.04 24.36
CA ASN A 666 -1.21 33.86 23.63
C ASN A 666 -2.37 32.95 23.20
N SER A 667 -3.39 33.50 22.91
CA SER A 667 -4.65 32.74 22.75
C SER A 667 -4.58 31.85 21.49
N ASP A 668 -3.89 32.34 20.45
CA ASP A 668 -3.82 31.53 19.22
C ASP A 668 -2.98 30.27 19.46
N ALA A 669 -1.86 30.47 20.07
CA ALA A 669 -0.98 29.31 20.33
C ALA A 669 -1.63 28.33 21.32
N ILE A 670 -2.30 28.90 22.26
CA ILE A 670 -2.92 28.01 23.28
C ILE A 670 -4.05 27.20 22.63
N TYR A 671 -4.79 27.86 21.82
CA TYR A 671 -5.87 27.09 21.15
C TYR A 671 -5.29 25.99 20.25
N GLN A 672 -4.22 26.37 19.56
CA GLN A 672 -3.64 25.34 18.67
C GLN A 672 -3.23 24.09 19.46
N GLU A 673 -2.83 24.37 20.64
CA GLU A 673 -2.39 23.21 21.46
C GLU A 673 -3.59 22.45 22.02
N THR A 674 -4.63 23.17 22.18
CA THR A 674 -5.76 22.47 22.83
C THR A 674 -6.87 22.20 21.80
N SER A 675 -6.58 22.36 20.51
CA SER A 675 -7.66 22.35 19.50
C SER A 675 -8.30 20.96 19.41
N GLN A 676 -7.46 19.95 19.50
CA GLN A 676 -8.05 18.60 19.36
C GLN A 676 -8.97 18.27 20.55
N SER A 677 -8.39 18.55 21.76
CA SER A 677 -9.23 18.26 22.95
C SER A 677 -10.49 19.14 22.96
N THR A 678 -10.36 20.34 22.48
CA THR A 678 -11.55 21.22 22.41
C THR A 678 -12.53 20.69 21.36
N ASP A 679 -12.04 20.20 20.19
CA ASP A 679 -12.96 19.63 19.17
C ASP A 679 -13.69 18.41 19.73
N ARG A 680 -12.97 17.69 20.46
CA ARG A 680 -13.62 16.47 21.00
C ARG A 680 -14.71 16.85 22.01
N ALA A 681 -14.36 17.77 22.87
CA ALA A 681 -15.38 18.20 23.86
C ALA A 681 -16.63 18.75 23.18
N PHE A 682 -16.43 19.54 22.17
CA PHE A 682 -17.62 20.10 21.49
C PHE A 682 -18.31 19.01 20.66
N SER A 683 -17.55 18.07 20.14
CA SER A 683 -18.20 16.97 19.41
C SER A 683 -19.12 16.16 20.34
N ASP A 684 -18.61 15.91 21.49
CA ASP A 684 -19.45 15.15 22.44
C ASP A 684 -20.71 15.94 22.82
N LEU A 685 -20.45 17.20 22.99
CA LEU A 685 -21.61 18.05 23.36
C LEU A 685 -22.67 18.03 22.25
N PHE A 686 -22.31 18.05 20.97
CA PHE A 686 -23.31 18.24 19.91
C PHE A 686 -23.80 16.89 19.39
N LEU A 687 -23.08 15.87 19.69
CA LEU A 687 -23.52 14.54 19.25
C LEU A 687 -24.92 14.24 19.82
N GLY A 688 -25.11 14.53 21.09
CA GLY A 688 -26.44 14.27 21.68
C GLY A 688 -27.56 15.02 20.95
N LEU A 689 -27.22 16.17 20.55
CA LEU A 689 -28.26 16.98 19.87
C LEU A 689 -28.58 16.41 18.48
N VAL A 690 -27.55 16.04 17.81
CA VAL A 690 -27.77 15.54 16.44
C VAL A 690 -28.44 14.16 16.49
N LYS A 691 -28.07 13.40 17.47
CA LYS A 691 -28.73 12.08 17.58
C LYS A 691 -30.22 12.25 17.87
N GLY A 692 -30.47 13.18 18.73
CA GLY A 692 -31.89 13.44 19.08
C GLY A 692 -32.73 13.81 17.85
N VAL A 693 -32.16 14.52 16.95
CA VAL A 693 -32.93 14.98 15.77
C VAL A 693 -33.20 13.78 14.84
N PHE A 694 -32.16 12.94 14.64
CA PHE A 694 -32.33 11.89 13.62
C PHE A 694 -33.02 10.67 14.22
N ALA A 695 -33.19 10.71 15.53
CA ALA A 695 -33.93 9.59 16.15
C ALA A 695 -35.44 9.91 16.19
N HIS A 696 -35.76 11.14 15.94
CA HIS A 696 -37.17 11.57 16.15
C HIS A 696 -38.02 11.29 14.91
N ARG A 697 -37.43 11.34 13.67
CA ARG A 697 -38.22 11.12 12.44
C ARG A 697 -37.46 10.19 11.50
N PRO A 698 -38.28 9.26 10.81
CA PRO A 698 -37.59 8.40 9.84
C PRO A 698 -36.82 9.23 8.79
N TYR A 699 -35.63 8.68 8.45
CA TYR A 699 -34.68 9.44 7.61
C TYR A 699 -35.33 9.85 6.27
N ALA A 700 -36.07 8.92 5.70
CA ALA A 700 -36.66 9.21 4.38
C ALA A 700 -37.70 10.34 4.47
N LYS A 701 -38.31 10.47 5.59
CA LYS A 701 -39.39 11.49 5.74
C LYS A 701 -38.81 12.89 5.98
N LEU A 702 -37.48 12.90 6.07
CA LEU A 702 -36.83 14.23 6.21
C LEU A 702 -36.64 14.90 4.85
N PHE A 703 -36.91 14.09 3.79
CA PHE A 703 -36.63 14.61 2.44
C PHE A 703 -37.91 14.51 1.60
N MET A 704 -37.95 15.40 0.49
CA MET A 704 -39.15 15.40 -0.37
C MET A 704 -39.23 14.10 -1.18
N GLU A 705 -40.48 13.43 -1.43
CA GLU A 705 -40.68 12.22 -2.26
C GLU A 705 -40.58 12.56 -3.75
N GLU A 706 -39.63 11.78 -4.54
CA GLU A 706 -39.53 11.98 -6.01
C GLU A 706 -40.78 11.44 -6.70
N LYS A 707 -41.83 12.35 -6.98
CA LYS A 707 -42.96 11.82 -7.76
C LYS A 707 -42.49 11.14 -9.05
N LEU A 708 -42.25 9.74 -9.20
CA LEU A 708 -42.05 8.94 -10.43
C LEU A 708 -42.82 9.52 -11.62
#